data_AF-A0A2E2SVU4-F1
#
_entry.id   AF-A0A2E2SVU4-F1
#
_cell.length_a   1.000
_cell.length_b   1.000
_cell.length_c   1.000
_cell.angle_alpha   90.00
_cell.angle_beta   90.00
_cell.angle_gamma   90.00
#
_symmetry.space_group_name_H-M   'P 1'
#
loop_
_entity.id
_entity.type
_entity.pdbx_description
1 polymer ?
#
loop_
_entity_poly.entity_id
_entity_poly.type
_entity_poly.pdbx_seq_one_letter_code
_entity_poly.pdbx_strand_id
1 'polypeptide(L)'
;MNYIKNLILVSLLLIFNSCLDEDLTNLSTDLNLETQMAIPVIHSTTALIDLLPENENMTFDPDGAIKIMYMEEDIAKVYSDEFLSLNDQAPSIKSFEIGTIDLPEVSDSQIITLEELSQKLTDPVLSSNISNAFSFSELNGGLAWFPPINSQYGGVYDQNISDQFISIDIVSGSLSLNVINNLGVPIDFLRLQLKNQFANDFIGDVSYSNIMPGESYIQSIVLDNQTLYSDISFEVVEIFVAGSGVDSSPFDSNVYQPISIGDNITIDIQGDAFEINHGIVIMPEIDDGPSDSFSFDFELDDDIELIEVQLSSGIIQYEYESSINANLDLILSIPQLIDPQGHSYSKDISIENTGFSSTIILDDLSEYKFDFPSSSNVISVSYETQINSASNFTTYDFTDSVRLSIGIVDLDFNSVTGHFGQQTEYIEQDVLNIDVSVLEDITSGIQLESPSLRFFVDNSIGIPFEIDLDLLGTNAGEQVSLNGPLINIPANEFTSEEFNNSNSQLSQLIALSPSVISYSGSVTTNPDNDESVLNTLSPGTEISIGFEMDLPLHLRIEDAVSRDTLDLTFSENNPKDQGLDIERVKFKLRTENDFPLDVNLTILFSDSLTGFVLDSIKLDLLEAAAVDEIGRTITPNIYESLIEMDDGQIDAIFNANQVLLNIQMNSFENQNLAIRFYTDYEFVIDAGVIIELKIEQ
;
A
#
# COMPACT_ATOMS: atom_id res chain seq x y z
N MET A 1 -65.07 48.67 12.22
CA MET A 1 -65.49 49.55 11.10
C MET A 1 -67.00 49.55 10.83
N ASN A 2 -67.86 49.26 11.82
CA ASN A 2 -69.33 49.17 11.63
C ASN A 2 -70.10 50.46 11.98
N TYR A 3 -69.47 51.41 12.67
CA TYR A 3 -70.12 52.68 13.03
C TYR A 3 -69.98 53.77 11.96
N ILE A 4 -69.05 53.63 11.01
CA ILE A 4 -68.86 54.59 9.90
C ILE A 4 -69.81 54.29 8.73
N LYS A 5 -70.17 53.01 8.49
CA LYS A 5 -71.16 52.60 7.49
C LYS A 5 -72.57 53.15 7.78
N ASN A 6 -73.01 53.14 9.04
CA ASN A 6 -74.32 53.68 9.43
C ASN A 6 -74.37 55.21 9.41
N LEU A 7 -73.24 55.90 9.59
CA LEU A 7 -73.18 57.36 9.53
C LEU A 7 -73.28 57.89 8.09
N ILE A 8 -72.69 57.18 7.12
CA ILE A 8 -72.76 57.53 5.69
C ILE A 8 -74.18 57.29 5.14
N LEU A 9 -74.86 56.23 5.57
CA LEU A 9 -76.25 55.94 5.16
C LEU A 9 -77.25 57.01 5.66
N VAL A 10 -77.04 57.55 6.87
CA VAL A 10 -77.88 58.64 7.43
C VAL A 10 -77.51 60.00 6.84
N SER A 11 -76.25 60.22 6.45
CA SER A 11 -75.80 61.48 5.83
C SER A 11 -76.20 61.58 4.35
N LEU A 12 -76.39 60.46 3.64
CA LEU A 12 -76.90 60.44 2.25
C LEU A 12 -78.42 60.76 2.20
N LEU A 13 -79.16 60.38 3.24
CA LEU A 13 -80.61 60.65 3.38
C LEU A 13 -80.95 62.12 3.70
N LEU A 14 -79.97 62.95 4.09
CA LEU A 14 -80.16 64.36 4.43
C LEU A 14 -79.85 65.34 3.28
N ILE A 15 -79.32 64.86 2.15
CA ILE A 15 -78.91 65.71 1.00
C ILE A 15 -80.03 65.86 -0.05
N PHE A 16 -81.15 65.13 0.09
CA PHE A 16 -82.29 65.18 -0.85
C PHE A 16 -83.39 66.21 -0.55
N ASN A 17 -83.18 67.17 0.37
CA ASN A 17 -84.21 68.17 0.75
C ASN A 17 -83.92 69.61 0.31
N SER A 18 -83.15 69.82 -0.76
CA SER A 18 -82.86 71.17 -1.26
C SER A 18 -82.65 71.17 -2.78
N CYS A 19 -83.73 71.51 -3.50
CA CYS A 19 -83.88 71.76 -4.94
C CYS A 19 -84.57 70.64 -5.75
N LEU A 20 -85.89 70.58 -5.63
CA LEU A 20 -86.80 70.12 -6.68
C LEU A 20 -88.03 71.04 -6.63
N ASP A 21 -88.25 71.80 -7.71
CA ASP A 21 -89.33 72.77 -7.89
C ASP A 21 -90.41 72.22 -8.85
N GLU A 22 -90.77 70.94 -8.68
CA GLU A 22 -91.79 70.26 -9.51
C GLU A 22 -92.74 69.35 -8.69
N ASP A 23 -93.96 69.25 -9.20
CA ASP A 23 -95.16 68.64 -8.61
C ASP A 23 -95.06 67.10 -8.53
N LEU A 24 -94.96 66.54 -7.32
CA LEU A 24 -94.73 65.10 -7.03
C LEU A 24 -96.02 64.26 -7.01
N THR A 25 -97.07 64.65 -7.74
CA THR A 25 -98.36 63.93 -7.73
C THR A 25 -98.49 62.83 -8.81
N ASN A 26 -97.45 62.57 -9.60
CA ASN A 26 -97.41 61.51 -10.63
C ASN A 26 -96.17 60.59 -10.54
N LEU A 27 -95.82 60.12 -9.33
CA LEU A 27 -94.85 59.02 -9.18
C LEU A 27 -95.59 57.68 -9.27
N SER A 28 -95.21 56.85 -10.22
CA SER A 28 -95.53 55.42 -10.25
C SER A 28 -95.05 54.74 -8.97
N THR A 29 -95.76 53.72 -8.49
CA THR A 29 -95.38 52.91 -7.33
C THR A 29 -94.17 52.00 -7.56
N ASP A 30 -93.65 51.96 -8.79
CA ASP A 30 -92.55 51.08 -9.17
C ASP A 30 -91.25 51.90 -9.18
N LEU A 31 -90.37 51.62 -8.21
CA LEU A 31 -89.04 52.22 -8.11
C LEU A 31 -88.06 51.33 -8.90
N ASN A 32 -87.84 51.65 -10.17
CA ASN A 32 -86.85 50.93 -10.98
C ASN A 32 -85.48 51.60 -10.80
N LEU A 33 -84.65 51.07 -9.91
CA LEU A 33 -83.34 51.63 -9.56
C LEU A 33 -82.23 50.77 -10.20
N GLU A 34 -81.67 51.24 -11.32
CA GLU A 34 -80.45 50.65 -11.89
C GLU A 34 -79.23 51.22 -11.15
N THR A 35 -78.66 50.45 -10.24
CA THR A 35 -77.44 50.84 -9.51
C THR A 35 -76.24 50.10 -10.05
N GLN A 36 -75.28 50.85 -10.58
CA GLN A 36 -73.93 50.35 -10.87
C GLN A 36 -73.02 50.66 -9.68
N MET A 37 -72.37 49.63 -9.15
CA MET A 37 -71.38 49.77 -8.08
C MET A 37 -70.03 49.26 -8.56
N ALA A 38 -69.03 50.14 -8.59
CA ALA A 38 -67.64 49.77 -8.84
C ALA A 38 -66.90 49.66 -7.50
N ILE A 39 -66.35 48.50 -7.21
CA ILE A 39 -65.65 48.19 -5.95
C ILE A 39 -64.24 47.73 -6.30
N PRO A 40 -63.17 48.39 -5.82
CA PRO A 40 -61.83 47.80 -5.87
C PRO A 40 -61.80 46.60 -4.92
N VAL A 41 -61.39 45.44 -5.43
CA VAL A 41 -61.46 44.18 -4.68
C VAL A 41 -60.06 43.67 -4.30
N ILE A 42 -59.09 43.78 -5.20
CA ILE A 42 -57.75 43.22 -5.02
C ILE A 42 -56.69 44.21 -5.50
N HIS A 43 -55.64 44.39 -4.71
CA HIS A 43 -54.34 44.90 -5.15
C HIS A 43 -53.30 43.93 -4.57
N SER A 44 -52.51 43.30 -5.42
CA SER A 44 -51.50 42.32 -5.03
C SER A 44 -50.25 42.52 -5.88
N THR A 45 -49.09 42.47 -5.23
CA THR A 45 -47.78 42.37 -5.88
C THR A 45 -47.15 41.07 -5.42
N THR A 46 -46.70 40.26 -6.35
CA THR A 46 -46.04 38.98 -6.08
C THR A 46 -44.68 38.99 -6.78
N ALA A 47 -43.59 38.78 -6.04
CA ALA A 47 -42.27 38.62 -6.64
C ALA A 47 -42.11 37.21 -7.22
N LEU A 48 -41.29 37.04 -8.26
CA LEU A 48 -41.05 35.73 -8.87
C LEU A 48 -40.52 34.70 -7.85
N ILE A 49 -39.64 35.15 -6.95
CA ILE A 49 -39.07 34.28 -5.92
C ILE A 49 -40.12 33.71 -4.96
N ASP A 50 -41.21 34.44 -4.71
CA ASP A 50 -42.31 33.98 -3.84
C ASP A 50 -43.18 32.90 -4.51
N LEU A 51 -43.02 32.70 -5.84
CA LEU A 51 -43.72 31.68 -6.62
C LEU A 51 -42.89 30.41 -6.84
N LEU A 52 -41.59 30.45 -6.54
CA LEU A 52 -40.72 29.29 -6.69
C LEU A 52 -40.83 28.39 -5.44
N PRO A 53 -40.66 27.06 -5.60
CA PRO A 53 -40.61 26.15 -4.48
C PRO A 53 -39.43 26.47 -3.55
N GLU A 54 -39.61 26.32 -2.25
CA GLU A 54 -38.51 26.44 -1.29
C GLU A 54 -37.50 25.30 -1.51
N ASN A 55 -36.22 25.64 -1.72
CA ASN A 55 -35.15 24.66 -1.90
C ASN A 55 -33.85 25.14 -1.24
N GLU A 56 -33.20 24.27 -0.45
CA GLU A 56 -31.97 24.60 0.29
C GLU A 56 -30.77 24.87 -0.64
N ASN A 57 -30.79 24.34 -1.86
CA ASN A 57 -29.74 24.49 -2.87
C ASN A 57 -30.00 25.69 -3.80
N MET A 58 -31.09 26.43 -3.62
CA MET A 58 -31.34 27.66 -4.38
C MET A 58 -30.45 28.79 -3.87
N THR A 59 -29.66 29.37 -4.76
CA THR A 59 -28.75 30.48 -4.47
C THR A 59 -28.98 31.64 -5.42
N PHE A 60 -28.46 32.81 -5.07
CA PHE A 60 -28.64 34.04 -5.82
C PHE A 60 -27.29 34.68 -6.14
N ASP A 61 -27.08 34.98 -7.42
CA ASP A 61 -25.92 35.76 -7.83
C ASP A 61 -26.02 37.21 -7.33
N PRO A 62 -24.90 37.96 -7.28
CA PRO A 62 -24.90 39.35 -6.77
C PRO A 62 -25.83 40.31 -7.51
N ASP A 63 -26.19 40.00 -8.76
CA ASP A 63 -27.11 40.77 -9.59
C ASP A 63 -28.59 40.35 -9.44
N GLY A 64 -28.86 39.36 -8.58
CA GLY A 64 -30.17 38.83 -8.27
C GLY A 64 -30.62 37.67 -9.15
N ALA A 65 -29.77 37.15 -10.04
CA ALA A 65 -30.10 35.97 -10.86
C ALA A 65 -30.22 34.71 -9.99
N ILE A 66 -31.21 33.89 -10.29
CA ILE A 66 -31.54 32.69 -9.51
C ILE A 66 -30.86 31.47 -10.12
N LYS A 67 -30.27 30.62 -9.27
CA LYS A 67 -29.66 29.35 -9.68
C LYS A 67 -29.82 28.28 -8.61
N ILE A 68 -29.67 27.02 -9.00
CA ILE A 68 -29.63 25.89 -8.07
C ILE A 68 -28.21 25.33 -8.09
N MET A 69 -27.59 25.22 -6.92
CA MET A 69 -26.19 24.81 -6.79
C MET A 69 -26.08 23.60 -5.87
N TYR A 70 -25.47 22.52 -6.37
CA TYR A 70 -25.09 21.35 -5.59
C TYR A 70 -23.58 21.33 -5.48
N MET A 71 -23.05 21.08 -4.29
CA MET A 71 -21.62 21.00 -4.08
C MET A 71 -21.30 19.98 -2.99
N GLU A 72 -20.36 19.10 -3.28
CA GLU A 72 -19.84 18.14 -2.32
C GLU A 72 -18.33 18.02 -2.52
N GLU A 73 -17.56 18.32 -1.47
CA GLU A 73 -16.10 18.46 -1.58
C GLU A 73 -15.36 17.12 -1.54
N ASP A 74 -15.94 16.09 -0.91
CA ASP A 74 -15.27 14.83 -0.58
C ASP A 74 -16.19 13.63 -0.90
N ILE A 75 -16.54 13.41 -2.17
CA ILE A 75 -17.36 12.25 -2.57
C ILE A 75 -16.58 10.94 -2.56
N ALA A 76 -15.26 11.00 -2.74
CA ALA A 76 -14.38 9.84 -2.70
C ALA A 76 -12.97 10.22 -2.23
N LYS A 77 -12.34 9.34 -1.46
CA LYS A 77 -10.94 9.43 -1.05
C LYS A 77 -10.25 8.08 -1.19
N VAL A 78 -9.05 8.09 -1.74
CA VAL A 78 -8.19 6.90 -1.83
C VAL A 78 -6.81 7.26 -1.29
N TYR A 79 -6.24 6.39 -0.45
CA TYR A 79 -4.95 6.61 0.20
C TYR A 79 -3.81 5.89 -0.54
N SER A 80 -2.61 6.47 -0.49
CA SER A 80 -1.39 5.88 -1.05
C SER A 80 -1.09 4.47 -0.57
N ASP A 81 -1.47 4.16 0.66
CA ASP A 81 -1.11 2.92 1.35
C ASP A 81 -1.88 1.71 0.79
N GLU A 82 -2.96 1.96 0.04
CA GLU A 82 -3.72 0.92 -0.67
C GLU A 82 -3.00 0.46 -1.96
N PHE A 83 -2.07 1.26 -2.50
CA PHE A 83 -1.35 0.95 -3.75
C PHE A 83 -0.08 0.14 -3.56
N LEU A 84 0.54 0.21 -2.37
CA LEU A 84 1.77 -0.53 -2.08
C LEU A 84 1.85 -0.90 -0.61
N SER A 85 1.95 -2.20 -0.34
CA SER A 85 2.25 -2.73 0.98
C SER A 85 3.53 -3.55 0.91
N LEU A 86 4.55 -3.15 1.67
CA LEU A 86 5.78 -3.93 1.81
C LEU A 86 5.62 -4.86 3.01
N ASN A 87 5.37 -6.14 2.75
CA ASN A 87 5.18 -7.12 3.81
C ASN A 87 6.49 -7.51 4.50
N ASP A 88 6.41 -7.83 5.80
CA ASP A 88 7.49 -8.48 6.53
C ASP A 88 7.97 -9.74 5.82
N GLN A 89 9.29 -9.91 5.77
CA GLN A 89 9.90 -11.02 5.08
C GLN A 89 10.11 -12.19 6.04
N ALA A 90 9.53 -13.35 5.70
CA ALA A 90 9.75 -14.57 6.46
C ALA A 90 11.25 -14.87 6.56
N PRO A 91 11.76 -15.25 7.75
CA PRO A 91 13.19 -15.46 7.92
C PRO A 91 13.68 -16.64 7.09
N SER A 92 14.78 -16.42 6.37
CA SER A 92 15.51 -17.47 5.67
C SER A 92 16.38 -18.24 6.65
N ILE A 93 16.07 -19.53 6.84
CA ILE A 93 16.82 -20.42 7.72
C ILE A 93 17.87 -21.17 6.90
N LYS A 94 19.12 -21.05 7.32
CA LYS A 94 20.28 -21.77 6.78
C LYS A 94 20.93 -22.58 7.89
N SER A 95 21.41 -23.77 7.55
CA SER A 95 22.15 -24.60 8.49
C SER A 95 23.32 -25.22 7.78
N PHE A 96 24.49 -25.19 8.41
CA PHE A 96 25.67 -25.86 7.91
C PHE A 96 26.33 -26.66 9.03
N GLU A 97 26.83 -27.83 8.67
CA GLU A 97 27.70 -28.65 9.50
C GLU A 97 29.14 -28.34 9.11
N ILE A 98 30.05 -28.39 10.08
CA ILE A 98 31.47 -28.14 9.85
C ILE A 98 32.11 -29.19 8.94
N GLY A 99 31.59 -30.44 8.97
CA GLY A 99 32.16 -31.54 8.20
C GLY A 99 33.52 -31.97 8.73
N THR A 100 34.29 -32.72 7.94
CA THR A 100 35.66 -33.12 8.29
C THR A 100 36.60 -31.91 8.22
N ILE A 101 37.63 -31.91 9.06
CA ILE A 101 38.67 -30.87 9.05
C ILE A 101 40.04 -31.48 8.83
N ASP A 102 40.89 -30.73 8.14
CA ASP A 102 42.30 -31.04 7.99
C ASP A 102 43.10 -30.41 9.13
N LEU A 103 43.93 -31.22 9.80
CA LEU A 103 44.86 -30.71 10.79
C LEU A 103 46.20 -30.31 10.15
N PRO A 104 46.92 -29.34 10.75
CA PRO A 104 48.29 -29.01 10.34
C PRO A 104 49.22 -30.23 10.36
N GLU A 105 50.23 -30.22 9.49
CA GLU A 105 51.27 -31.24 9.45
C GLU A 105 51.97 -31.37 10.83
N VAL A 106 52.23 -32.62 11.21
CA VAL A 106 52.91 -32.95 12.45
C VAL A 106 54.34 -33.35 12.13
N SER A 107 55.33 -32.76 12.79
CA SER A 107 56.74 -33.15 12.65
C SER A 107 57.45 -33.15 13.99
N ASP A 108 58.06 -34.28 14.32
CA ASP A 108 58.77 -34.48 15.58
C ASP A 108 59.89 -35.52 15.41
N SER A 109 60.74 -35.71 16.43
CA SER A 109 61.85 -36.67 16.38
C SER A 109 62.10 -37.32 17.73
N GLN A 110 62.16 -38.65 17.74
CA GLN A 110 62.54 -39.44 18.91
C GLN A 110 64.01 -39.88 18.80
N ILE A 111 64.79 -39.66 19.85
CA ILE A 111 66.21 -40.04 19.89
C ILE A 111 66.40 -41.15 20.90
N ILE A 112 66.66 -42.37 20.40
CA ILE A 112 67.00 -43.52 21.21
C ILE A 112 68.53 -43.61 21.31
N THR A 113 69.09 -43.17 22.43
CA THR A 113 70.54 -43.27 22.64
C THR A 113 70.96 -44.73 22.79
N LEU A 114 72.18 -45.08 22.34
CA LEU A 114 72.71 -46.43 22.50
C LEU A 114 72.86 -46.80 23.99
N GLU A 115 73.13 -45.82 24.85
CA GLU A 115 73.14 -46.01 26.30
C GLU A 115 71.74 -46.41 26.82
N GLU A 116 70.70 -45.64 26.49
CA GLU A 116 69.33 -45.93 26.92
C GLU A 116 68.83 -47.27 26.37
N LEU A 117 69.05 -47.52 25.08
CA LEU A 117 68.75 -48.78 24.43
C LEU A 117 69.40 -49.94 25.20
N SER A 118 70.70 -49.82 25.51
CA SER A 118 71.42 -50.88 26.21
C SER A 118 70.83 -51.22 27.57
N GLN A 119 70.25 -50.25 28.29
CA GLN A 119 69.61 -50.45 29.59
C GLN A 119 68.24 -51.14 29.49
N LYS A 120 67.58 -51.03 28.34
CA LYS A 120 66.26 -51.61 28.06
C LYS A 120 66.33 -52.97 27.34
N LEU A 121 67.50 -53.39 26.87
CA LEU A 121 67.72 -54.72 26.28
C LEU A 121 67.45 -55.84 27.29
N THR A 122 66.99 -57.00 26.79
CA THR A 122 66.66 -58.15 27.64
C THR A 122 67.92 -58.81 28.24
N ASP A 123 69.07 -58.71 27.57
CA ASP A 123 70.36 -59.22 28.06
C ASP A 123 71.04 -58.23 29.03
N PRO A 124 71.09 -58.51 30.35
CA PRO A 124 71.65 -57.59 31.34
C PRO A 124 73.19 -57.46 31.24
N VAL A 125 73.88 -58.41 30.60
CA VAL A 125 75.35 -58.37 30.44
C VAL A 125 75.74 -57.42 29.31
N LEU A 126 74.91 -57.34 28.28
CA LEU A 126 75.16 -56.53 27.09
C LEU A 126 75.24 -55.04 27.42
N SER A 127 74.43 -54.54 28.34
CA SER A 127 74.51 -53.16 28.84
C SER A 127 75.90 -52.83 29.42
N SER A 128 76.44 -53.72 30.24
CA SER A 128 77.78 -53.55 30.81
C SER A 128 78.86 -53.59 29.72
N ASN A 129 78.70 -54.43 28.70
CA ASN A 129 79.63 -54.52 27.58
C ASN A 129 79.64 -53.25 26.73
N ILE A 130 78.46 -52.68 26.45
CA ILE A 130 78.32 -51.42 25.70
C ILE A 130 78.93 -50.25 26.50
N SER A 131 78.65 -50.17 27.81
CA SER A 131 79.25 -49.14 28.69
C SER A 131 80.78 -49.24 28.77
N ASN A 132 81.31 -50.46 28.84
CA ASN A 132 82.76 -50.69 28.76
C ASN A 132 83.33 -50.31 27.39
N ALA A 133 82.60 -50.56 26.31
CA ALA A 133 83.01 -50.17 24.96
C ALA A 133 83.10 -48.65 24.80
N PHE A 134 82.17 -47.88 25.39
CA PHE A 134 82.28 -46.41 25.45
C PHE A 134 83.55 -45.96 26.19
N SER A 135 83.77 -46.50 27.39
CA SER A 135 84.96 -46.16 28.19
C SER A 135 86.27 -46.50 27.47
N PHE A 136 86.26 -47.58 26.70
CA PHE A 136 87.43 -48.03 25.95
C PHE A 136 87.63 -47.23 24.65
N SER A 137 86.57 -46.81 23.97
CA SER A 137 86.67 -46.02 22.73
C SER A 137 87.23 -44.63 22.98
N GLU A 138 86.91 -44.00 24.12
CA GLU A 138 87.49 -42.72 24.55
C GLU A 138 89.03 -42.79 24.66
N LEU A 139 89.56 -43.94 25.10
CA LEU A 139 91.01 -44.17 25.23
C LEU A 139 91.68 -44.59 23.92
N ASN A 140 90.92 -44.97 22.90
CA ASN A 140 91.42 -45.51 21.62
C ASN A 140 90.98 -44.67 20.40
N GLY A 141 90.88 -43.35 20.57
CA GLY A 141 90.64 -42.43 19.46
C GLY A 141 89.25 -42.57 18.82
N GLY A 142 88.25 -42.99 19.60
CA GLY A 142 86.85 -43.16 19.17
C GLY A 142 86.51 -44.54 18.59
N LEU A 143 87.45 -45.51 18.65
CA LEU A 143 87.25 -46.86 18.12
C LEU A 143 87.28 -47.89 19.26
N ALA A 144 86.30 -48.79 19.29
CA ALA A 144 86.32 -49.96 20.15
C ALA A 144 85.57 -51.13 19.50
N TRP A 145 85.62 -52.30 20.14
CA TRP A 145 84.77 -53.40 19.73
C TRP A 145 83.31 -53.06 20.03
N PHE A 146 82.46 -53.10 19.00
CA PHE A 146 81.02 -52.88 19.14
C PHE A 146 80.36 -54.22 19.50
N PRO A 147 79.81 -54.38 20.71
CA PRO A 147 79.20 -55.65 21.14
C PRO A 147 78.01 -56.01 20.25
N PRO A 148 77.90 -57.26 19.76
CA PRO A 148 76.74 -57.67 18.96
C PRO A 148 75.47 -57.65 19.81
N ILE A 149 74.41 -57.05 19.28
CA ILE A 149 73.06 -57.09 19.83
C ILE A 149 72.33 -58.21 19.09
N ASN A 150 72.29 -59.41 19.69
CA ASN A 150 71.48 -60.51 19.16
C ASN A 150 70.00 -60.12 19.16
N SER A 151 69.20 -60.76 18.29
CA SER A 151 67.78 -60.45 18.14
C SER A 151 67.04 -60.54 19.46
N GLN A 152 66.57 -59.38 19.94
CA GLN A 152 65.91 -59.25 21.22
C GLN A 152 65.04 -57.99 21.28
N TYR A 153 64.23 -57.91 22.33
CA TYR A 153 63.43 -56.74 22.67
C TYR A 153 64.30 -55.57 23.13
N GLY A 154 63.98 -54.36 22.64
CA GLY A 154 64.75 -53.13 22.85
C GLY A 154 64.07 -52.04 23.67
N GLY A 155 62.91 -52.31 24.27
CA GLY A 155 62.22 -51.36 25.16
C GLY A 155 61.09 -50.55 24.52
N VAL A 156 60.38 -49.80 25.37
CA VAL A 156 59.37 -48.80 24.99
C VAL A 156 59.94 -47.40 25.18
N TYR A 157 59.65 -46.50 24.25
CA TYR A 157 60.07 -45.10 24.24
C TYR A 157 58.85 -44.21 23.98
N ASP A 158 58.53 -43.37 24.95
CA ASP A 158 57.37 -42.49 24.91
C ASP A 158 57.70 -41.19 24.19
N GLN A 159 56.75 -40.64 23.44
CA GLN A 159 56.89 -39.42 22.65
C GLN A 159 55.56 -38.67 22.57
N ASN A 160 55.57 -37.36 22.79
CA ASN A 160 54.46 -36.50 22.40
C ASN A 160 54.71 -36.00 20.98
N ILE A 161 53.91 -36.41 20.00
CA ILE A 161 54.11 -36.05 18.60
C ILE A 161 53.46 -34.73 18.20
N SER A 162 52.52 -34.16 18.95
CA SER A 162 51.75 -33.00 18.51
C SER A 162 51.21 -32.16 19.67
N ASP A 163 51.42 -30.85 19.56
CA ASP A 163 50.79 -29.85 20.43
C ASP A 163 49.43 -29.36 19.90
N GLN A 164 49.01 -29.83 18.71
CA GLN A 164 47.77 -29.39 18.04
C GLN A 164 46.55 -30.25 18.41
N PHE A 165 46.75 -31.43 18.99
CA PHE A 165 45.66 -32.28 19.46
C PHE A 165 46.03 -33.10 20.70
N ILE A 166 45.02 -33.62 21.40
CA ILE A 166 45.16 -34.62 22.47
C ILE A 166 44.75 -36.00 21.96
N SER A 167 43.63 -36.07 21.24
CA SER A 167 43.06 -37.30 20.66
C SER A 167 42.30 -36.94 19.40
N ILE A 168 42.48 -37.70 18.33
CA ILE A 168 41.80 -37.50 17.05
C ILE A 168 41.35 -38.83 16.48
N ASP A 169 40.17 -38.84 15.87
CA ASP A 169 39.67 -39.95 15.05
C ASP A 169 39.89 -39.60 13.58
N ILE A 170 40.82 -40.34 12.96
CA ILE A 170 41.30 -40.05 11.60
C ILE A 170 40.39 -40.73 10.59
N VAL A 171 39.84 -39.95 9.66
CA VAL A 171 39.13 -40.44 8.48
C VAL A 171 40.14 -40.97 7.46
N SER A 172 41.13 -40.13 7.14
CA SER A 172 42.23 -40.47 6.25
C SER A 172 43.53 -39.79 6.70
N GLY A 173 44.66 -40.47 6.49
CA GLY A 173 45.96 -39.91 6.83
C GLY A 173 47.05 -40.96 7.02
N SER A 174 48.30 -40.51 7.13
CA SER A 174 49.42 -41.42 7.33
C SER A 174 50.51 -40.83 8.22
N LEU A 175 51.24 -41.71 8.89
CA LEU A 175 52.40 -41.38 9.70
C LEU A 175 53.65 -42.01 9.09
N SER A 176 54.59 -41.18 8.68
CA SER A 176 55.88 -41.58 8.15
C SER A 176 56.94 -41.57 9.26
N LEU A 177 57.75 -42.63 9.30
CA LEU A 177 58.78 -42.88 10.29
C LEU A 177 60.11 -43.09 9.57
N ASN A 178 60.98 -42.09 9.64
CA ASN A 178 62.33 -42.12 9.10
C ASN A 178 63.33 -42.54 10.18
N VAL A 179 63.86 -43.75 10.08
CA VAL A 179 64.88 -44.22 11.02
C VAL A 179 66.26 -43.89 10.48
N ILE A 180 67.02 -43.07 11.20
CA ILE A 180 68.40 -42.70 10.94
C ILE A 180 69.33 -43.52 11.86
N ASN A 181 70.26 -44.25 11.27
CA ASN A 181 71.27 -44.99 12.02
C ASN A 181 72.49 -44.10 12.29
N ASN A 182 72.63 -43.59 13.51
CA ASN A 182 73.81 -42.86 13.95
C ASN A 182 74.80 -43.74 14.75
N LEU A 183 74.68 -45.06 14.65
CA LEU A 183 75.65 -46.01 15.19
C LEU A 183 76.83 -46.19 14.24
N GLY A 184 78.00 -46.56 14.75
CA GLY A 184 79.16 -46.89 13.91
C GLY A 184 79.08 -48.24 13.18
N VAL A 185 77.97 -48.96 13.30
CA VAL A 185 77.73 -50.29 12.69
C VAL A 185 76.34 -50.36 12.05
N PRO A 186 76.12 -51.24 11.05
CA PRO A 186 74.80 -51.42 10.45
C PRO A 186 73.76 -51.91 11.46
N ILE A 187 72.52 -51.41 11.35
CA ILE A 187 71.35 -52.02 12.00
C ILE A 187 70.82 -53.07 11.02
N ASP A 188 71.10 -54.34 11.30
CA ASP A 188 70.72 -55.45 10.41
C ASP A 188 69.20 -55.62 10.34
N PHE A 189 68.52 -55.50 11.48
CA PHE A 189 67.06 -55.55 11.57
C PHE A 189 66.53 -54.71 12.73
N LEU A 190 65.45 -53.98 12.49
CA LEU A 190 64.71 -53.22 13.49
C LEU A 190 63.22 -53.33 13.21
N ARG A 191 62.43 -53.78 14.19
CA ARG A 191 60.96 -53.75 14.13
C ARG A 191 60.42 -52.82 15.22
N LEU A 192 59.70 -51.80 14.79
CA LEU A 192 59.02 -50.84 15.65
C LEU A 192 57.53 -51.11 15.63
N GLN A 193 56.90 -51.05 16.79
CA GLN A 193 55.46 -51.04 16.96
C GLN A 193 55.04 -49.74 17.62
N LEU A 194 54.08 -49.03 17.02
CA LEU A 194 53.53 -47.80 17.58
C LEU A 194 52.23 -48.09 18.32
N LYS A 195 52.09 -47.47 19.48
CA LYS A 195 50.90 -47.57 20.34
C LYS A 195 50.57 -46.24 20.99
N ASN A 196 49.30 -46.03 21.32
CA ASN A 196 48.87 -44.90 22.13
C ASN A 196 49.30 -45.08 23.60
N GLN A 197 49.97 -44.09 24.21
CA GLN A 197 50.78 -44.22 25.43
C GLN A 197 49.97 -44.58 26.72
N PHE A 198 48.64 -44.47 26.70
CA PHE A 198 47.79 -44.80 27.87
C PHE A 198 46.72 -45.86 27.61
N ALA A 199 46.22 -45.93 26.38
CA ALA A 199 45.25 -46.94 25.98
C ALA A 199 45.93 -48.29 25.65
N ASN A 200 47.23 -48.25 25.29
CA ASN A 200 47.99 -49.37 24.75
C ASN A 200 47.33 -49.99 23.49
N ASP A 201 46.54 -49.16 22.80
CA ASP A 201 45.93 -49.49 21.51
C ASP A 201 47.00 -49.46 20.42
N PHE A 202 46.97 -50.47 19.56
CA PHE A 202 47.91 -50.63 18.46
C PHE A 202 47.58 -49.68 17.31
N ILE A 203 48.58 -48.91 16.88
CA ILE A 203 48.47 -47.98 15.74
C ILE A 203 48.99 -48.64 14.46
N GLY A 204 50.16 -49.27 14.55
CA GLY A 204 50.82 -49.91 13.42
C GLY A 204 52.18 -50.48 13.76
N ASP A 205 52.74 -51.29 12.85
CA ASP A 205 54.11 -51.78 12.94
C ASP A 205 54.87 -51.60 11.64
N VAL A 206 56.16 -51.30 11.77
CA VAL A 206 57.08 -51.09 10.65
C VAL A 206 58.36 -51.87 10.91
N SER A 207 58.99 -52.33 9.82
CA SER A 207 60.24 -53.07 9.89
C SER A 207 61.27 -52.49 8.93
N TYR A 208 62.50 -52.41 9.40
CA TYR A 208 63.65 -51.92 8.66
C TYR A 208 64.71 -53.01 8.61
N SER A 209 65.43 -53.07 7.50
CA SER A 209 66.49 -54.05 7.28
C SER A 209 67.72 -53.39 6.71
N ASN A 210 68.88 -53.70 7.29
CA ASN A 210 70.20 -53.29 6.82
C ASN A 210 70.35 -51.76 6.66
N ILE A 211 70.08 -51.01 7.73
CA ILE A 211 70.34 -49.57 7.77
C ILE A 211 71.84 -49.34 8.01
N MET A 212 72.58 -48.89 6.99
CA MET A 212 74.02 -48.64 7.12
C MET A 212 74.32 -47.44 8.04
N PRO A 213 75.53 -47.33 8.61
CA PRO A 213 75.95 -46.16 9.39
C PRO A 213 75.77 -44.85 8.61
N GLY A 214 75.05 -43.89 9.19
CA GLY A 214 74.75 -42.59 8.59
C GLY A 214 73.65 -42.61 7.51
N GLU A 215 73.04 -43.75 7.22
CA GLU A 215 71.89 -43.84 6.32
C GLU A 215 70.56 -43.73 7.08
N SER A 216 69.50 -43.47 6.32
CA SER A 216 68.13 -43.42 6.83
C SER A 216 67.15 -44.13 5.90
N TYR A 217 66.07 -44.69 6.46
CA TYR A 217 65.01 -45.35 5.72
C TYR A 217 63.65 -44.93 6.26
N ILE A 218 62.72 -44.65 5.36
CA ILE A 218 61.35 -44.24 5.68
C ILE A 218 60.40 -45.43 5.51
N GLN A 219 59.50 -45.60 6.47
CA GLN A 219 58.32 -46.45 6.38
C GLN A 219 57.09 -45.62 6.75
N SER A 220 55.91 -45.98 6.26
CA SER A 220 54.67 -45.26 6.56
C SER A 220 53.61 -46.21 7.11
N ILE A 221 52.82 -45.70 8.05
CA ILE A 221 51.66 -46.35 8.65
C ILE A 221 50.41 -45.60 8.16
N VAL A 222 49.46 -46.32 7.58
CA VAL A 222 48.16 -45.75 7.18
C VAL A 222 47.24 -45.74 8.40
N LEU A 223 46.63 -44.59 8.68
CA LEU A 223 45.84 -44.34 9.88
C LEU A 223 44.33 -44.21 9.62
N ASP A 224 43.87 -44.60 8.43
CA ASP A 224 42.44 -44.56 8.08
C ASP A 224 41.57 -45.27 9.13
N ASN A 225 40.57 -44.56 9.66
CA ASN A 225 39.64 -45.01 10.70
C ASN A 225 40.33 -45.46 12.00
N GLN A 226 41.46 -44.85 12.35
CA GLN A 226 42.16 -45.08 13.61
C GLN A 226 42.11 -43.86 14.53
N THR A 227 42.16 -44.11 15.84
CA THR A 227 42.32 -43.07 16.86
C THR A 227 43.80 -42.87 17.16
N LEU A 228 44.28 -41.64 17.03
CA LEU A 228 45.63 -41.23 17.36
C LEU A 228 45.62 -40.26 18.55
N TYR A 229 46.45 -40.53 19.54
CA TYR A 229 46.71 -39.60 20.64
C TYR A 229 48.01 -38.84 20.37
N SER A 230 48.14 -37.62 20.90
CA SER A 230 49.42 -36.92 20.79
C SER A 230 50.53 -37.62 21.56
N ASP A 231 50.19 -38.27 22.66
CA ASP A 231 51.11 -39.12 23.42
C ASP A 231 51.13 -40.56 22.85
N ILE A 232 52.21 -40.91 22.15
CA ILE A 232 52.45 -42.24 21.58
C ILE A 232 53.66 -42.91 22.23
N SER A 233 53.82 -44.20 21.95
CA SER A 233 54.95 -45.00 22.38
C SER A 233 55.48 -45.85 21.24
N PHE A 234 56.81 -45.83 21.08
CA PHE A 234 57.57 -46.67 20.17
C PHE A 234 58.09 -47.89 20.93
N GLU A 235 57.57 -49.07 20.62
CA GLU A 235 58.07 -50.32 21.14
C GLU A 235 59.06 -50.93 20.14
N VAL A 236 60.32 -51.05 20.57
CA VAL A 236 61.34 -51.80 19.82
C VAL A 236 61.12 -53.28 20.10
N VAL A 237 60.25 -53.88 19.29
CA VAL A 237 59.85 -55.30 19.42
C VAL A 237 61.02 -56.22 19.16
N GLU A 238 61.86 -55.87 18.18
CA GLU A 238 63.03 -56.64 17.78
C GLU A 238 64.12 -55.75 17.22
N ILE A 239 65.35 -55.89 17.73
CA ILE A 239 66.55 -55.27 17.19
C ILE A 239 67.67 -56.29 17.06
N PHE A 240 68.35 -56.28 15.92
CA PHE A 240 69.53 -57.08 15.64
C PHE A 240 70.64 -56.20 15.03
N VAL A 241 71.82 -56.27 15.67
CA VAL A 241 73.04 -55.57 15.24
C VAL A 241 74.20 -56.54 15.37
N ALA A 242 74.86 -56.87 14.26
CA ALA A 242 76.00 -57.80 14.24
C ALA A 242 77.26 -57.23 14.93
N GLY A 243 77.26 -55.93 15.26
CA GLY A 243 78.35 -55.24 15.94
C GLY A 243 79.62 -55.22 15.10
N SER A 244 80.76 -55.52 15.72
CA SER A 244 82.07 -55.65 15.04
C SER A 244 82.19 -56.88 14.11
N GLY A 245 81.11 -57.65 13.92
CA GLY A 245 81.04 -58.82 13.03
C GLY A 245 80.92 -60.16 13.78
N VAL A 246 80.48 -61.20 13.06
CA VAL A 246 80.24 -62.55 13.61
C VAL A 246 81.55 -63.18 14.12
N ASP A 247 81.51 -63.75 15.33
CA ASP A 247 82.66 -64.38 16.02
C ASP A 247 83.87 -63.43 16.26
N SER A 248 83.64 -62.11 16.24
CA SER A 248 84.66 -61.11 16.54
C SER A 248 84.98 -61.04 18.05
N SER A 249 86.25 -60.77 18.41
CA SER A 249 86.72 -60.72 19.79
C SER A 249 86.89 -59.28 20.28
N PRO A 250 86.51 -58.94 21.53
CA PRO A 250 86.75 -57.61 22.12
C PRO A 250 88.24 -57.24 22.26
N PHE A 251 89.14 -58.20 22.04
CA PHE A 251 90.59 -58.00 22.12
C PHE A 251 91.27 -57.86 20.74
N ASP A 252 90.52 -57.92 19.64
CA ASP A 252 91.05 -57.74 18.28
C ASP A 252 90.83 -56.31 17.80
N SER A 253 91.90 -55.52 17.70
CA SER A 253 91.81 -54.13 17.25
C SER A 253 91.47 -53.96 15.77
N ASN A 254 91.55 -55.02 14.96
CA ASN A 254 91.24 -54.95 13.52
C ASN A 254 89.74 -54.90 13.23
N VAL A 255 88.91 -55.27 14.21
CA VAL A 255 87.45 -55.27 14.11
C VAL A 255 86.81 -54.10 14.85
N TYR A 256 87.61 -53.18 15.41
CA TYR A 256 87.08 -52.02 16.11
C TYR A 256 86.32 -51.10 15.17
N GLN A 257 85.15 -50.66 15.62
CA GLN A 257 84.25 -49.76 14.92
C GLN A 257 84.10 -48.47 15.72
N PRO A 258 83.64 -47.36 15.11
CA PRO A 258 83.24 -46.19 15.86
C PRO A 258 82.17 -46.56 16.88
N ILE A 259 82.37 -46.17 18.14
CA ILE A 259 81.35 -46.29 19.17
C ILE A 259 81.52 -45.17 20.20
N SER A 260 80.44 -44.47 20.52
CA SER A 260 80.43 -43.34 21.44
C SER A 260 79.16 -43.33 22.30
N ILE A 261 79.24 -42.70 23.47
CA ILE A 261 78.06 -42.44 24.31
C ILE A 261 77.02 -41.54 23.60
N GLY A 262 77.44 -40.79 22.58
CA GLY A 262 76.55 -39.99 21.74
C GLY A 262 75.86 -40.74 20.60
N ASP A 263 76.21 -42.02 20.37
CA ASP A 263 75.60 -42.82 19.31
C ASP A 263 74.12 -43.07 19.63
N ASN A 264 73.28 -43.01 18.59
CA ASN A 264 71.84 -43.11 18.75
C ASN A 264 71.15 -43.65 17.49
N ILE A 265 69.88 -43.96 17.64
CA ILE A 265 68.93 -44.19 16.55
C ILE A 265 67.95 -43.02 16.62
N THR A 266 67.90 -42.21 15.57
CA THR A 266 66.91 -41.13 15.45
C THR A 266 65.72 -41.64 14.66
N ILE A 267 64.51 -41.34 15.13
CA ILE A 267 63.26 -41.64 14.44
C ILE A 267 62.59 -40.31 14.18
N ASP A 268 62.71 -39.78 12.96
CA ASP A 268 61.93 -38.61 12.57
C ASP A 268 60.52 -39.06 12.19
N ILE A 269 59.55 -38.36 12.76
CA ILE A 269 58.12 -38.65 12.68
C ILE A 269 57.49 -37.53 11.88
N GLN A 270 56.72 -37.89 10.87
CA GLN A 270 55.99 -36.93 10.06
C GLN A 270 54.56 -37.43 9.85
N GLY A 271 53.59 -36.67 10.33
CA GLY A 271 52.17 -36.87 10.06
C GLY A 271 51.72 -35.94 8.94
N ASP A 272 51.27 -36.51 7.83
CA ASP A 272 50.80 -35.75 6.67
C ASP A 272 49.29 -35.96 6.49
N ALA A 273 48.57 -34.87 6.23
CA ALA A 273 47.16 -34.83 5.82
C ALA A 273 46.21 -35.63 6.75
N PHE A 274 46.17 -35.28 8.04
CA PHE A 274 45.15 -35.84 8.93
C PHE A 274 43.81 -35.16 8.69
N GLU A 275 42.96 -35.83 7.93
CA GLU A 275 41.53 -35.52 7.86
C GLU A 275 40.83 -36.21 9.02
N ILE A 276 40.15 -35.45 9.87
CA ILE A 276 39.51 -35.96 11.09
C ILE A 276 38.01 -35.66 11.11
N ASN A 277 37.24 -36.45 11.87
CA ASN A 277 35.80 -36.23 12.08
C ASN A 277 35.40 -36.04 13.55
N HIS A 278 36.30 -36.35 14.50
CA HIS A 278 36.06 -36.19 15.92
C HIS A 278 37.40 -36.04 16.64
N GLY A 279 37.44 -35.25 17.71
CA GLY A 279 38.64 -35.15 18.53
C GLY A 279 38.65 -34.07 19.59
N ILE A 280 39.78 -34.00 20.30
CA ILE A 280 40.14 -32.89 21.18
C ILE A 280 41.34 -32.20 20.53
N VAL A 281 41.11 -31.05 19.91
CA VAL A 281 42.06 -30.36 19.04
C VAL A 281 42.17 -28.87 19.39
N ILE A 282 43.25 -28.23 19.00
CA ILE A 282 43.28 -26.78 18.84
C ILE A 282 42.67 -26.51 17.47
N MET A 283 41.49 -25.87 17.45
CA MET A 283 40.77 -25.62 16.20
C MET A 283 41.66 -24.84 15.22
N PRO A 284 41.91 -25.34 14.00
CA PRO A 284 42.64 -24.59 12.98
C PRO A 284 41.79 -23.44 12.44
N GLU A 285 42.45 -22.48 11.80
CA GLU A 285 41.79 -21.44 11.01
C GLU A 285 41.27 -22.04 9.71
N ILE A 286 40.05 -21.70 9.32
CA ILE A 286 39.40 -22.16 8.08
C ILE A 286 38.93 -20.91 7.32
N ASP A 287 39.72 -20.52 6.31
CA ASP A 287 39.59 -19.27 5.55
C ASP A 287 38.45 -19.26 4.51
N ASP A 288 37.88 -20.42 4.20
CA ASP A 288 36.76 -20.58 3.25
C ASP A 288 35.67 -21.42 3.92
N GLY A 289 35.09 -20.88 5.01
CA GLY A 289 33.93 -21.50 5.63
C GLY A 289 32.71 -21.54 4.70
N PRO A 290 31.61 -22.18 5.11
CA PRO A 290 30.40 -22.24 4.31
C PRO A 290 29.91 -20.83 3.93
N SER A 291 29.69 -20.64 2.64
CA SER A 291 29.04 -19.45 2.08
C SER A 291 27.79 -19.87 1.32
N ASP A 292 26.78 -19.02 1.32
CA ASP A 292 25.55 -19.24 0.57
C ASP A 292 24.92 -17.90 0.20
N SER A 293 23.96 -17.94 -0.70
CA SER A 293 23.13 -16.79 -1.03
C SER A 293 21.65 -17.16 -1.10
N PHE A 294 20.82 -16.16 -0.92
CA PHE A 294 19.39 -16.25 -1.07
C PHE A 294 18.84 -14.89 -1.50
N SER A 295 17.58 -14.88 -1.89
CA SER A 295 16.92 -13.67 -2.33
C SER A 295 15.51 -13.59 -1.77
N PHE A 296 15.04 -12.38 -1.54
CA PHE A 296 13.65 -12.08 -1.25
C PHE A 296 13.10 -11.11 -2.28
N ASP A 297 11.79 -11.22 -2.47
CA ASP A 297 10.99 -10.40 -3.37
C ASP A 297 9.82 -9.87 -2.54
N PHE A 298 9.37 -8.65 -2.83
CA PHE A 298 8.25 -8.02 -2.15
C PHE A 298 6.88 -8.57 -2.60
N GLU A 299 6.85 -9.52 -3.54
CA GLU A 299 5.63 -10.14 -4.08
C GLU A 299 4.68 -9.08 -4.70
N LEU A 300 5.26 -8.14 -5.45
CA LEU A 300 4.54 -7.08 -6.14
C LEU A 300 3.90 -7.59 -7.43
N ASP A 301 2.93 -6.85 -7.96
CA ASP A 301 2.35 -7.12 -9.28
C ASP A 301 3.43 -7.03 -10.38
N ASP A 302 3.27 -7.84 -11.44
CA ASP A 302 4.27 -8.04 -12.51
C ASP A 302 4.62 -6.75 -13.30
N ASP A 303 3.79 -5.70 -13.21
CA ASP A 303 3.94 -4.42 -13.91
C ASP A 303 4.57 -3.32 -13.05
N ILE A 304 4.81 -3.59 -11.76
CA ILE A 304 5.49 -2.68 -10.84
C ILE A 304 7.00 -2.88 -10.93
N GLU A 305 7.72 -1.82 -11.28
CA GLU A 305 9.18 -1.80 -11.35
C GLU A 305 9.73 -0.73 -10.39
N LEU A 306 10.27 -1.16 -9.26
CA LEU A 306 10.88 -0.26 -8.28
C LEU A 306 12.28 0.13 -8.70
N ILE A 307 12.65 1.36 -8.37
CA ILE A 307 14.02 1.88 -8.52
C ILE A 307 14.61 2.19 -7.15
N GLU A 308 13.83 2.79 -6.26
CA GLU A 308 14.31 3.19 -4.94
C GLU A 308 13.20 3.06 -3.90
N VAL A 309 13.53 2.50 -2.74
CA VAL A 309 12.67 2.48 -1.56
C VAL A 309 13.44 3.12 -0.41
N GLN A 310 13.08 4.34 -0.03
CA GLN A 310 13.71 5.03 1.10
C GLN A 310 13.02 4.58 2.38
N LEU A 311 13.75 3.92 3.28
CA LEU A 311 13.19 3.38 4.51
C LEU A 311 12.99 4.47 5.57
N SER A 312 11.86 4.39 6.28
CA SER A 312 11.58 5.16 7.49
C SER A 312 11.79 4.34 8.75
N SER A 313 11.60 3.02 8.65
CA SER A 313 11.89 2.02 9.67
C SER A 313 12.22 0.67 9.01
N GLY A 314 12.71 -0.27 9.81
CA GLY A 314 13.00 -1.64 9.39
C GLY A 314 14.06 -2.24 10.29
N ILE A 315 13.98 -3.54 10.54
CA ILE A 315 14.94 -4.26 11.37
C ILE A 315 15.39 -5.51 10.64
N ILE A 316 16.70 -5.67 10.44
CA ILE A 316 17.25 -6.98 10.12
C ILE A 316 17.44 -7.75 11.42
N GLN A 317 16.75 -8.87 11.53
CA GLN A 317 16.88 -9.81 12.63
C GLN A 317 17.78 -10.97 12.21
N TYR A 318 18.90 -11.10 12.93
CA TYR A 318 19.82 -12.24 12.83
C TYR A 318 19.63 -13.11 14.05
N GLU A 319 19.23 -14.36 13.85
CA GLU A 319 19.11 -15.35 14.91
C GLU A 319 20.05 -16.52 14.61
N TYR A 320 20.87 -16.93 15.60
CA TYR A 320 21.76 -18.07 15.42
C TYR A 320 21.83 -19.00 16.64
N GLU A 321 22.08 -20.27 16.34
CA GLU A 321 22.41 -21.34 17.28
C GLU A 321 23.71 -22.01 16.79
N SER A 322 24.71 -22.19 17.66
CA SER A 322 25.99 -22.79 17.26
C SER A 322 26.49 -23.79 18.30
N SER A 323 26.84 -25.00 17.84
CA SER A 323 27.55 -26.00 18.66
C SER A 323 29.07 -26.01 18.44
N ILE A 324 29.57 -25.24 17.47
CA ILE A 324 31.00 -25.18 17.15
C ILE A 324 31.76 -24.56 18.33
N ASN A 325 32.76 -25.26 18.86
CA ASN A 325 33.56 -24.77 19.98
C ASN A 325 34.74 -23.88 19.55
N ALA A 326 34.49 -22.96 18.62
CA ALA A 326 35.40 -21.95 18.11
C ALA A 326 34.60 -20.71 17.68
N ASN A 327 35.27 -19.57 17.53
CA ASN A 327 34.62 -18.34 17.08
C ASN A 327 34.50 -18.37 15.56
N LEU A 328 33.30 -18.11 15.05
CA LEU A 328 33.04 -18.01 13.62
C LEU A 328 32.69 -16.56 13.28
N ASP A 329 33.44 -15.94 12.38
CA ASP A 329 33.08 -14.63 11.86
C ASP A 329 32.26 -14.82 10.59
N LEU A 330 31.07 -14.19 10.55
CA LEU A 330 30.16 -14.20 9.43
C LEU A 330 30.07 -12.78 8.87
N ILE A 331 30.34 -12.64 7.57
CA ILE A 331 30.19 -11.37 6.84
C ILE A 331 28.95 -11.49 5.97
N LEU A 332 27.90 -10.75 6.31
CA LEU A 332 26.67 -10.68 5.54
C LEU A 332 26.66 -9.44 4.65
N SER A 333 26.27 -9.58 3.39
CA SER A 333 26.17 -8.49 2.43
C SER A 333 24.81 -8.45 1.74
N ILE A 334 24.26 -7.24 1.64
CA ILE A 334 23.03 -6.94 0.89
C ILE A 334 23.35 -5.78 -0.08
N PRO A 335 23.72 -6.08 -1.35
CA PRO A 335 24.19 -5.06 -2.29
C PRO A 335 23.19 -3.93 -2.55
N GLN A 336 21.90 -4.27 -2.59
CA GLN A 336 20.79 -3.34 -2.86
C GLN A 336 20.48 -2.41 -1.69
N LEU A 337 20.89 -2.75 -0.46
CA LEU A 337 20.60 -1.94 0.72
C LEU A 337 21.74 -0.94 0.93
N ILE A 338 21.47 0.35 0.73
CA ILE A 338 22.48 1.41 0.69
C ILE A 338 22.33 2.33 1.90
N ASP A 339 23.45 2.60 2.58
CA ASP A 339 23.52 3.53 3.70
C ASP A 339 23.44 5.01 3.24
N PRO A 340 23.24 5.99 4.15
CA PRO A 340 23.21 7.40 3.76
C PRO A 340 24.55 7.96 3.25
N GLN A 341 25.64 7.17 3.29
CA GLN A 341 26.95 7.50 2.74
C GLN A 341 27.19 6.91 1.34
N GLY A 342 26.26 6.08 0.83
CA GLY A 342 26.32 5.45 -0.49
C GLY A 342 27.05 4.11 -0.52
N HIS A 343 27.28 3.46 0.63
CA HIS A 343 27.86 2.12 0.70
C HIS A 343 26.77 1.06 0.81
N SER A 344 26.95 -0.07 0.12
CA SER A 344 26.11 -1.25 0.31
C SER A 344 26.27 -1.83 1.71
N TYR A 345 25.18 -2.41 2.21
CA TYR A 345 25.12 -3.00 3.53
C TYR A 345 26.09 -4.18 3.64
N SER A 346 26.91 -4.14 4.69
CA SER A 346 27.82 -5.20 5.07
C SER A 346 27.87 -5.27 6.59
N LYS A 347 27.70 -6.47 7.16
CA LYS A 347 27.71 -6.68 8.60
C LYS A 347 28.61 -7.84 8.98
N ASP A 348 29.57 -7.55 9.86
CA ASP A 348 30.40 -8.54 10.52
C ASP A 348 29.70 -9.01 11.79
N ILE A 349 29.43 -10.31 11.88
CA ILE A 349 28.74 -10.96 12.99
C ILE A 349 29.67 -12.04 13.54
N SER A 350 30.04 -11.91 14.82
CA SER A 350 30.81 -12.96 15.50
C SER A 350 29.86 -13.96 16.16
N ILE A 351 29.88 -15.20 15.67
CA ILE A 351 29.09 -16.34 16.14
C ILE A 351 29.93 -17.11 17.15
N GLU A 352 29.44 -17.10 18.38
CA GLU A 352 30.01 -17.83 19.52
C GLU A 352 29.27 -19.17 19.72
N ASN A 353 29.85 -20.07 20.48
CA ASN A 353 29.16 -21.30 20.89
C ASN A 353 27.99 -20.97 21.84
N THR A 354 26.76 -21.26 21.42
CA THR A 354 25.56 -21.06 22.23
C THR A 354 24.90 -22.39 22.63
N GLY A 355 25.43 -23.52 22.15
CA GLY A 355 24.83 -24.83 22.25
C GLY A 355 23.44 -24.84 21.60
N PHE A 356 22.41 -25.12 22.39
CA PHE A 356 21.01 -25.12 21.95
C PHE A 356 20.25 -23.83 22.26
N SER A 357 20.95 -22.78 22.72
CA SER A 357 20.34 -21.48 22.98
C SER A 357 20.42 -20.62 21.74
N SER A 358 19.34 -19.93 21.42
CA SER A 358 19.29 -18.95 20.36
C SER A 358 19.82 -17.58 20.85
N THR A 359 20.65 -16.95 20.02
CA THR A 359 21.08 -15.56 20.17
C THR A 359 20.47 -14.73 19.05
N ILE A 360 19.91 -13.58 19.40
CA ILE A 360 19.29 -12.65 18.45
C ILE A 360 20.07 -11.33 18.43
N ILE A 361 20.42 -10.87 17.23
CA ILE A 361 21.02 -9.56 16.96
C ILE A 361 20.05 -8.80 16.06
N LEU A 362 19.82 -7.53 16.38
CA LEU A 362 18.95 -6.64 15.61
C LEU A 362 19.80 -5.52 15.04
N ASP A 363 19.58 -5.19 13.77
CA ASP A 363 20.20 -4.03 13.12
C ASP A 363 19.12 -3.14 12.51
N ASP A 364 19.20 -1.85 12.84
CA ASP A 364 18.23 -0.84 12.42
C ASP A 364 18.50 -0.39 10.98
N LEU A 365 17.46 -0.39 10.17
CA LEU A 365 17.48 0.03 8.78
C LEU A 365 16.91 1.44 8.56
N SER A 366 16.60 2.16 9.62
CA SER A 366 16.23 3.57 9.53
C SER A 366 17.27 4.35 8.73
N GLU A 367 16.82 5.23 7.83
CA GLU A 367 17.65 6.03 6.90
C GLU A 367 18.32 5.26 5.74
N TYR A 368 18.32 3.92 5.75
CA TYR A 368 18.75 3.15 4.58
C TYR A 368 17.76 3.28 3.42
N LYS A 369 18.21 2.89 2.23
CA LYS A 369 17.34 2.71 1.07
C LYS A 369 17.62 1.40 0.37
N PHE A 370 16.61 0.80 -0.24
CA PHE A 370 16.83 -0.22 -1.28
C PHE A 370 16.99 0.47 -2.64
N ASP A 371 18.00 0.07 -3.41
CA ASP A 371 18.34 0.57 -4.73
C ASP A 371 18.29 -0.57 -5.76
N PHE A 372 17.48 -0.42 -6.80
CA PHE A 372 17.18 -1.43 -7.82
C PHE A 372 17.54 -0.92 -9.23
N PRO A 373 18.83 -0.85 -9.60
CA PRO A 373 19.27 -0.25 -10.86
C PRO A 373 18.84 -1.04 -12.12
N SER A 374 18.35 -2.28 -11.96
CA SER A 374 17.89 -3.15 -13.04
C SER A 374 16.47 -3.69 -12.84
N SER A 375 15.64 -2.96 -12.07
CA SER A 375 14.18 -3.15 -11.87
C SER A 375 13.67 -4.56 -11.53
N SER A 376 14.53 -5.46 -11.04
CA SER A 376 14.09 -6.83 -10.72
C SER A 376 13.24 -6.94 -9.44
N ASN A 377 13.10 -5.88 -8.64
CA ASN A 377 12.51 -5.86 -7.28
C ASN A 377 13.07 -6.89 -6.27
N VAL A 378 14.01 -7.73 -6.71
CA VAL A 378 14.68 -8.75 -5.91
C VAL A 378 15.83 -8.14 -5.10
N ILE A 379 15.83 -8.47 -3.81
CA ILE A 379 16.92 -8.17 -2.90
C ILE A 379 17.76 -9.43 -2.69
N SER A 380 19.05 -9.31 -2.91
CA SER A 380 20.00 -10.42 -2.84
C SER A 380 20.77 -10.35 -1.54
N VAL A 381 20.88 -11.47 -0.84
CA VAL A 381 21.67 -11.60 0.37
C VAL A 381 22.67 -12.72 0.20
N SER A 382 23.92 -12.43 0.53
CA SER A 382 25.00 -13.41 0.57
C SER A 382 25.71 -13.32 1.90
N TYR A 383 26.23 -14.44 2.36
CA TYR A 383 27.14 -14.44 3.50
C TYR A 383 28.36 -15.33 3.23
N GLU A 384 29.46 -14.96 3.84
CA GLU A 384 30.70 -15.73 3.89
C GLU A 384 31.08 -15.94 5.36
N THR A 385 31.73 -17.06 5.66
CA THR A 385 32.14 -17.39 7.03
C THR A 385 33.61 -17.77 7.11
N GLN A 386 34.22 -17.46 8.24
CA GLN A 386 35.58 -17.83 8.58
C GLN A 386 35.58 -18.42 10.00
N ILE A 387 36.16 -19.61 10.18
CA ILE A 387 36.36 -20.16 11.53
C ILE A 387 37.73 -19.71 12.01
N ASN A 388 37.74 -18.98 13.12
CA ASN A 388 38.97 -18.53 13.74
C ASN A 388 39.67 -19.67 14.47
N SER A 389 41.01 -19.64 14.44
CA SER A 389 41.80 -20.57 15.24
C SER A 389 41.52 -20.42 16.74
N ALA A 390 41.44 -21.55 17.44
CA ALA A 390 41.32 -21.56 18.89
C ALA A 390 42.70 -21.44 19.56
N SER A 391 42.74 -20.93 20.78
CA SER A 391 43.98 -20.87 21.59
C SER A 391 44.12 -22.03 22.58
N ASN A 392 43.05 -22.82 22.78
CA ASN A 392 42.99 -23.91 23.73
C ASN A 392 42.43 -25.17 23.07
N PHE A 393 42.73 -26.33 23.66
CA PHE A 393 42.09 -27.58 23.27
C PHE A 393 40.58 -27.52 23.48
N THR A 394 39.86 -27.94 22.46
CA THR A 394 38.42 -27.99 22.43
C THR A 394 37.94 -29.30 21.84
N THR A 395 36.72 -29.70 22.19
CA THR A 395 36.07 -30.84 21.54
C THR A 395 35.58 -30.41 20.17
N TYR A 396 35.84 -31.23 19.16
CA TYR A 396 35.37 -31.07 17.80
C TYR A 396 34.62 -32.34 17.39
N ASP A 397 33.47 -32.14 16.77
CA ASP A 397 32.70 -33.19 16.11
C ASP A 397 32.30 -32.72 14.71
N PHE A 398 32.38 -33.60 13.70
CA PHE A 398 32.01 -33.25 12.34
C PHE A 398 30.54 -32.83 12.18
N THR A 399 29.69 -33.23 13.14
CA THR A 399 28.27 -32.82 13.20
C THR A 399 28.05 -31.48 13.89
N ASP A 400 29.12 -30.84 14.40
CA ASP A 400 29.02 -29.49 14.93
C ASP A 400 28.50 -28.55 13.84
N SER A 401 27.52 -27.73 14.19
CA SER A 401 26.74 -26.97 13.22
C SER A 401 26.41 -25.58 13.71
N VAL A 402 26.10 -24.74 12.73
CA VAL A 402 25.50 -23.42 12.92
C VAL A 402 24.17 -23.43 12.20
N ARG A 403 23.13 -23.02 12.91
CA ARG A 403 21.82 -22.69 12.35
C ARG A 403 21.68 -21.17 12.41
N LEU A 404 21.49 -20.57 11.24
CA LEU A 404 21.32 -19.14 11.04
C LEU A 404 19.92 -18.86 10.50
N SER A 405 19.29 -17.80 10.98
CA SER A 405 17.97 -17.34 10.56
C SER A 405 18.04 -15.83 10.36
N ILE A 406 17.84 -15.38 9.12
CA ILE A 406 17.93 -13.96 8.75
C ILE A 406 16.57 -13.52 8.21
N GLY A 407 15.98 -12.48 8.80
CA GLY A 407 14.72 -11.89 8.36
C GLY A 407 14.73 -10.38 8.42
N ILE A 408 13.81 -9.75 7.69
CA ILE A 408 13.56 -8.30 7.73
C ILE A 408 12.12 -8.09 8.19
N VAL A 409 11.95 -7.30 9.25
CA VAL A 409 10.64 -7.05 9.88
C VAL A 409 10.46 -5.56 10.15
N ASP A 410 9.22 -5.16 10.41
CA ASP A 410 8.82 -3.80 10.77
C ASP A 410 9.28 -2.77 9.71
N LEU A 411 9.12 -3.11 8.43
CA LEU A 411 9.57 -2.28 7.32
C LEU A 411 8.52 -1.23 6.95
N ASP A 412 8.83 0.05 7.19
CA ASP A 412 8.11 1.18 6.62
C ASP A 412 9.04 2.03 5.74
N PHE A 413 8.44 2.82 4.85
CA PHE A 413 9.15 3.71 3.95
C PHE A 413 8.77 5.18 4.16
N ASN A 414 9.67 6.08 3.75
CA ASN A 414 9.39 7.50 3.59
C ASN A 414 8.89 7.79 2.17
N SER A 415 9.45 7.10 1.18
CA SER A 415 9.06 7.23 -0.22
C SER A 415 9.48 6.01 -1.04
N VAL A 416 8.67 5.63 -2.02
CA VAL A 416 9.00 4.62 -3.03
C VAL A 416 8.95 5.26 -4.40
N THR A 417 10.03 5.09 -5.17
CA THR A 417 10.16 5.59 -6.54
C THR A 417 10.30 4.44 -7.50
N GLY A 418 9.51 4.46 -8.57
CA GLY A 418 9.46 3.40 -9.58
C GLY A 418 8.37 3.67 -10.61
N HIS A 419 8.16 2.72 -11.50
CA HIS A 419 6.99 2.67 -12.38
C HIS A 419 5.96 1.74 -11.76
N PHE A 420 4.77 2.24 -11.40
CA PHE A 420 3.74 1.46 -10.69
C PHE A 420 2.75 0.77 -11.65
N GLY A 421 3.21 0.45 -12.86
CA GLY A 421 2.39 -0.22 -13.86
C GLY A 421 1.21 0.60 -14.37
N GLN A 422 0.40 -0.01 -15.23
CA GLN A 422 -0.87 0.54 -15.70
C GLN A 422 -1.97 -0.40 -15.23
N GLN A 423 -2.70 0.04 -14.21
CA GLN A 423 -3.79 -0.72 -13.60
C GLN A 423 -5.11 0.00 -13.85
N THR A 424 -6.15 -0.76 -14.19
CA THR A 424 -7.50 -0.23 -14.38
C THR A 424 -8.43 -0.83 -13.34
N GLU A 425 -8.99 0.04 -12.50
CA GLU A 425 -10.02 -0.30 -11.52
C GLU A 425 -11.38 0.21 -11.98
N TYR A 426 -12.45 -0.47 -11.58
CA TYR A 426 -13.81 -0.11 -11.97
C TYR A 426 -14.55 0.53 -10.79
N ILE A 427 -15.18 1.67 -11.06
CA ILE A 427 -16.08 2.33 -10.12
C ILE A 427 -17.41 1.57 -10.15
N GLU A 428 -17.74 0.91 -9.03
CA GLU A 428 -19.03 0.24 -8.88
C GLU A 428 -20.17 1.24 -9.05
N GLN A 429 -21.27 0.78 -9.66
CA GLN A 429 -22.41 1.63 -9.89
C GLN A 429 -23.11 2.00 -8.58
N ASP A 430 -23.28 3.30 -8.33
CA ASP A 430 -24.08 3.83 -7.22
C ASP A 430 -24.92 5.05 -7.64
N VAL A 431 -25.75 5.56 -6.74
CA VAL A 431 -26.68 6.67 -6.97
C VAL A 431 -26.13 7.96 -6.40
N LEU A 432 -26.03 8.98 -7.25
CA LEU A 432 -25.71 10.34 -6.86
C LEU A 432 -26.97 11.02 -6.31
N ASN A 433 -26.95 11.42 -5.04
CA ASN A 433 -28.11 12.00 -4.36
C ASN A 433 -28.28 13.50 -4.69
N ILE A 434 -28.67 13.79 -5.93
CA ILE A 434 -29.00 15.14 -6.40
C ILE A 434 -30.47 15.20 -6.72
N ASP A 435 -31.19 16.10 -6.05
CA ASP A 435 -32.62 16.29 -6.26
C ASP A 435 -32.92 17.34 -7.35
N VAL A 436 -32.80 16.95 -8.62
CA VAL A 436 -33.15 17.83 -9.74
C VAL A 436 -34.66 17.99 -9.97
N SER A 437 -35.50 17.33 -9.16
CA SER A 437 -36.96 17.41 -9.30
C SER A 437 -37.53 18.79 -8.98
N VAL A 438 -36.77 19.63 -8.27
CA VAL A 438 -37.09 21.05 -8.04
C VAL A 438 -37.39 21.81 -9.34
N LEU A 439 -36.79 21.41 -10.48
CA LEU A 439 -37.10 22.01 -11.77
C LEU A 439 -38.52 21.68 -12.24
N GLU A 440 -39.00 20.46 -12.00
CA GLU A 440 -40.40 20.09 -12.29
C GLU A 440 -41.39 20.80 -11.36
N ASP A 441 -41.01 21.01 -10.10
CA ASP A 441 -41.81 21.78 -9.14
C ASP A 441 -42.00 23.25 -9.57
N ILE A 442 -41.03 23.81 -10.31
CA ILE A 442 -41.17 25.13 -10.93
C ILE A 442 -42.16 25.05 -12.10
N THR A 443 -41.84 24.25 -13.12
CA THR A 443 -42.74 24.01 -14.26
C THR A 443 -42.24 22.86 -15.15
N SER A 444 -43.13 22.21 -15.90
CA SER A 444 -42.75 21.19 -16.89
C SER A 444 -42.11 21.81 -18.15
N GLY A 445 -41.31 21.06 -18.91
CA GLY A 445 -40.83 21.51 -20.23
C GLY A 445 -39.71 22.55 -20.18
N ILE A 446 -38.94 22.57 -19.08
CA ILE A 446 -37.75 23.42 -18.91
C ILE A 446 -36.59 22.85 -19.73
N GLN A 447 -35.92 23.71 -20.47
CA GLN A 447 -34.61 23.43 -21.07
C GLN A 447 -33.59 24.42 -20.51
N LEU A 448 -32.55 23.92 -19.84
CA LEU A 448 -31.46 24.76 -19.32
C LEU A 448 -30.48 25.11 -20.44
N GLU A 449 -30.16 26.39 -20.58
CA GLU A 449 -29.26 26.89 -21.62
C GLU A 449 -27.78 26.72 -21.24
N SER A 450 -27.46 26.86 -19.96
CA SER A 450 -26.07 26.86 -19.46
C SER A 450 -25.87 26.10 -18.15
N PRO A 451 -26.28 24.81 -18.04
CA PRO A 451 -25.90 23.99 -16.90
C PRO A 451 -24.40 23.68 -16.96
N SER A 452 -23.77 23.58 -15.79
CA SER A 452 -22.37 23.20 -15.64
C SER A 452 -22.22 22.19 -14.50
N LEU A 453 -21.47 21.12 -14.75
CA LEU A 453 -21.06 20.14 -13.75
C LEU A 453 -19.54 20.09 -13.77
N ARG A 454 -18.91 20.44 -12.65
CA ARG A 454 -17.45 20.51 -12.53
C ARG A 454 -16.99 19.49 -11.51
N PHE A 455 -16.09 18.61 -11.90
CA PHE A 455 -15.34 17.78 -10.96
C PHE A 455 -14.05 18.50 -10.59
N PHE A 456 -13.65 18.36 -9.34
CA PHE A 456 -12.37 18.82 -8.84
C PHE A 456 -11.69 17.66 -8.13
N VAL A 457 -10.43 17.46 -8.46
CA VAL A 457 -9.63 16.35 -7.97
C VAL A 457 -8.33 16.91 -7.44
N ASP A 458 -8.06 16.71 -6.16
CA ASP A 458 -6.74 16.99 -5.57
C ASP A 458 -5.99 15.67 -5.44
N ASN A 459 -5.01 15.45 -6.32
CA ASN A 459 -4.17 14.27 -6.31
C ASN A 459 -2.83 14.60 -5.67
N SER A 460 -2.67 14.25 -4.40
CA SER A 460 -1.38 14.37 -3.71
C SER A 460 -0.52 13.10 -3.83
N ILE A 461 -1.02 12.06 -4.52
CA ILE A 461 -0.28 10.84 -4.83
C ILE A 461 0.62 11.12 -6.03
N GLY A 462 1.83 10.55 -6.03
CA GLY A 462 2.78 10.72 -7.13
C GLY A 462 2.53 9.85 -8.36
N ILE A 463 1.31 9.34 -8.54
CA ILE A 463 0.86 8.53 -9.68
C ILE A 463 -0.22 9.33 -10.43
N PRO A 464 -0.15 9.48 -11.76
CA PRO A 464 -1.21 10.08 -12.55
C PRO A 464 -2.34 9.09 -12.81
N PHE A 465 -3.55 9.61 -12.93
CA PHE A 465 -4.77 8.83 -13.17
C PHE A 465 -5.57 9.40 -14.35
N GLU A 466 -6.36 8.54 -14.99
CA GLU A 466 -7.41 8.93 -15.92
C GLU A 466 -8.74 8.33 -15.46
N ILE A 467 -9.80 9.13 -15.36
CA ILE A 467 -11.14 8.66 -15.01
C ILE A 467 -12.04 8.73 -16.24
N ASP A 468 -12.59 7.58 -16.62
CA ASP A 468 -13.72 7.45 -17.54
C ASP A 468 -15.01 7.37 -16.73
N LEU A 469 -15.72 8.50 -16.62
CA LEU A 469 -16.94 8.63 -15.82
C LEU A 469 -18.20 8.47 -16.69
N ASP A 470 -19.05 7.52 -16.33
CA ASP A 470 -20.40 7.39 -16.86
C ASP A 470 -21.42 7.89 -15.82
N LEU A 471 -22.16 8.94 -16.19
CA LEU A 471 -23.31 9.44 -15.45
C LEU A 471 -24.57 9.19 -16.25
N LEU A 472 -25.53 8.46 -15.67
CA LEU A 472 -26.78 8.06 -16.32
C LEU A 472 -27.98 8.57 -15.53
N GLY A 473 -28.72 9.52 -16.13
CA GLY A 473 -30.01 9.96 -15.62
C GLY A 473 -31.13 9.03 -16.09
N THR A 474 -32.04 8.64 -15.18
CA THR A 474 -33.22 7.82 -15.50
C THR A 474 -34.51 8.47 -14.98
N ASN A 475 -35.51 8.62 -15.86
CA ASN A 475 -36.88 9.01 -15.49
C ASN A 475 -37.90 8.20 -16.29
N ALA A 476 -38.90 7.62 -15.62
CA ALA A 476 -40.02 6.90 -16.23
C ALA A 476 -39.66 5.84 -17.31
N GLY A 477 -38.45 5.28 -17.26
CA GLY A 477 -37.93 4.29 -18.23
C GLY A 477 -37.14 4.88 -19.41
N GLU A 478 -37.05 6.20 -19.50
CA GLU A 478 -36.14 6.92 -20.39
C GLU A 478 -34.79 7.15 -19.70
N GLN A 479 -33.71 7.13 -20.49
CA GLN A 479 -32.33 7.24 -20.00
C GLN A 479 -31.52 8.20 -20.86
N VAL A 480 -30.72 9.05 -20.22
CA VAL A 480 -29.77 9.95 -20.86
C VAL A 480 -28.43 9.83 -20.14
N SER A 481 -27.37 9.48 -20.87
CA SER A 481 -25.99 9.50 -20.35
C SER A 481 -25.36 10.86 -20.60
N LEU A 482 -24.48 11.28 -19.70
CA LEU A 482 -23.73 12.54 -19.80
C LEU A 482 -22.83 12.56 -21.03
N ASN A 483 -22.21 11.43 -21.42
CA ASN A 483 -21.28 11.34 -22.57
C ASN A 483 -20.25 12.47 -22.61
N GLY A 484 -19.47 12.62 -21.56
CA GLY A 484 -18.45 13.66 -21.43
C GLY A 484 -17.02 13.20 -21.79
N PRO A 485 -16.03 14.09 -21.72
CA PRO A 485 -14.62 13.72 -21.87
C PRO A 485 -14.08 12.92 -20.67
N LEU A 486 -12.94 12.27 -20.89
CA LEU A 486 -12.13 11.65 -19.83
C LEU A 486 -11.50 12.72 -18.94
N ILE A 487 -11.41 12.45 -17.64
CA ILE A 487 -10.81 13.35 -16.66
C ILE A 487 -9.35 12.93 -16.46
N ASN A 488 -8.41 13.73 -16.95
CA ASN A 488 -6.98 13.50 -16.77
C ASN A 488 -6.51 14.13 -15.46
N ILE A 489 -5.88 13.36 -14.58
CA ILE A 489 -5.45 13.81 -13.26
C ILE A 489 -3.94 13.57 -13.14
N PRO A 490 -3.10 14.59 -13.38
CA PRO A 490 -1.67 14.47 -13.20
C PRO A 490 -1.30 14.15 -11.74
N ALA A 491 -0.11 13.57 -11.56
CA ALA A 491 0.46 13.31 -10.24
C ALA A 491 0.77 14.62 -9.49
N ASN A 492 0.52 14.66 -8.18
CA ASN A 492 0.81 15.83 -7.32
C ASN A 492 0.19 17.15 -7.81
N GLU A 493 -1.00 17.10 -8.43
CA GLU A 493 -1.65 18.27 -9.02
C GLU A 493 -3.15 18.31 -8.70
N PHE A 494 -3.65 19.52 -8.50
CA PHE A 494 -5.08 19.79 -8.46
C PHE A 494 -5.61 19.97 -9.89
N THR A 495 -6.62 19.20 -10.26
CA THR A 495 -7.26 19.27 -11.57
C THR A 495 -8.74 19.60 -11.43
N SER A 496 -9.28 20.29 -12.44
CA SER A 496 -10.72 20.47 -12.56
C SER A 496 -11.15 20.25 -14.01
N GLU A 497 -12.19 19.44 -14.18
CA GLU A 497 -12.82 19.14 -15.47
C GLU A 497 -14.28 19.58 -15.44
N GLU A 498 -14.70 20.35 -16.44
CA GLU A 498 -16.03 20.91 -16.54
C GLU A 498 -16.83 20.25 -17.67
N PHE A 499 -18.00 19.73 -17.33
CA PHE A 499 -18.99 19.18 -18.24
C PHE A 499 -20.09 20.21 -18.46
N ASN A 500 -20.32 20.59 -19.71
CA ASN A 500 -21.36 21.52 -20.11
C ASN A 500 -21.91 21.16 -21.51
N ASN A 501 -22.76 22.00 -22.08
CA ASN A 501 -23.41 21.75 -23.37
C ASN A 501 -22.45 21.70 -24.58
N SER A 502 -21.17 22.08 -24.42
CA SER A 502 -20.18 22.05 -25.51
C SER A 502 -19.44 20.72 -25.63
N ASN A 503 -19.31 19.96 -24.53
CA ASN A 503 -18.51 18.74 -24.44
C ASN A 503 -19.27 17.55 -23.84
N SER A 504 -20.54 17.72 -23.46
CA SER A 504 -21.38 16.68 -22.84
C SER A 504 -22.86 16.87 -23.17
N GLN A 505 -23.69 15.95 -22.71
CA GLN A 505 -25.15 15.97 -22.82
C GLN A 505 -25.83 16.43 -21.52
N LEU A 506 -25.16 17.27 -20.73
CA LEU A 506 -25.65 17.69 -19.41
C LEU A 506 -27.04 18.34 -19.46
N SER A 507 -27.30 19.26 -20.39
CA SER A 507 -28.64 19.89 -20.52
C SER A 507 -29.72 18.86 -20.83
N GLN A 508 -29.47 17.87 -21.69
CA GLN A 508 -30.43 16.81 -21.98
C GLN A 508 -30.65 15.88 -20.78
N LEU A 509 -29.58 15.59 -20.03
CA LEU A 509 -29.66 14.77 -18.81
C LEU A 509 -30.50 15.46 -17.74
N ILE A 510 -30.29 16.76 -17.51
CA ILE A 510 -31.06 17.51 -16.52
C ILE A 510 -32.50 17.77 -16.99
N ALA A 511 -32.71 18.03 -18.29
CA ALA A 511 -34.04 18.22 -18.87
C ALA A 511 -34.92 16.96 -18.85
N LEU A 512 -34.32 15.76 -18.71
CA LEU A 512 -35.05 14.53 -18.40
C LEU A 512 -35.70 14.58 -17.01
N SER A 513 -35.28 15.50 -16.13
CA SER A 513 -35.63 15.57 -14.72
C SER A 513 -35.46 14.20 -14.04
N PRO A 514 -34.24 13.62 -14.06
CA PRO A 514 -34.02 12.26 -13.62
C PRO A 514 -34.47 12.04 -12.18
N SER A 515 -35.29 11.00 -11.97
CA SER A 515 -35.65 10.50 -10.64
C SER A 515 -34.46 9.84 -9.92
N VAL A 516 -33.47 9.39 -10.70
CA VAL A 516 -32.23 8.77 -10.24
C VAL A 516 -31.12 9.18 -11.20
N ILE A 517 -30.00 9.64 -10.65
CA ILE A 517 -28.73 9.80 -11.37
C ILE A 517 -27.79 8.73 -10.84
N SER A 518 -27.38 7.78 -11.66
CA SER A 518 -26.37 6.78 -11.27
C SER A 518 -25.03 7.12 -11.86
N TYR A 519 -23.95 6.88 -11.11
CA TYR A 519 -22.58 6.99 -11.57
C TYR A 519 -21.90 5.63 -11.62
N SER A 520 -20.99 5.46 -12.58
CA SER A 520 -20.08 4.31 -12.70
C SER A 520 -18.89 4.71 -13.59
N GLY A 521 -17.90 3.86 -13.75
CA GLY A 521 -16.76 4.21 -14.60
C GLY A 521 -15.54 3.33 -14.41
N SER A 522 -14.41 3.80 -14.88
CA SER A 522 -13.11 3.19 -14.62
C SER A 522 -12.04 4.24 -14.35
N VAL A 523 -11.08 3.88 -13.50
CA VAL A 523 -9.90 4.67 -13.18
C VAL A 523 -8.68 3.91 -13.67
N THR A 524 -7.83 4.55 -14.46
CA THR A 524 -6.59 3.96 -14.97
C THR A 524 -5.38 4.70 -14.43
N THR A 525 -4.45 3.99 -13.77
CA THR A 525 -3.15 4.54 -13.35
C THR A 525 -2.19 4.59 -14.54
N ASN A 526 -1.27 5.57 -14.56
CA ASN A 526 -0.29 5.74 -15.64
C ASN A 526 -0.91 5.57 -17.05
N PRO A 527 -1.91 6.39 -17.43
CA PRO A 527 -2.70 6.19 -18.64
C PRO A 527 -1.88 6.16 -19.95
N ASP A 528 -0.75 6.88 -19.98
CA ASP A 528 0.16 6.89 -21.13
C ASP A 528 1.07 5.64 -21.21
N ASN A 529 1.18 4.87 -20.12
CA ASN A 529 2.06 3.70 -19.94
C ASN A 529 3.50 3.96 -20.42
N ASP A 530 4.03 5.14 -20.09
CA ASP A 530 5.42 5.52 -20.40
C ASP A 530 6.34 5.12 -19.25
N GLU A 531 6.99 3.96 -19.39
CA GLU A 531 7.96 3.40 -18.42
C GLU A 531 9.16 4.33 -18.13
N SER A 532 9.38 5.39 -18.93
CA SER A 532 10.42 6.39 -18.66
C SER A 532 10.01 7.45 -17.63
N VAL A 533 8.71 7.53 -17.30
CA VAL A 533 8.17 8.42 -16.30
C VAL A 533 8.06 7.67 -14.98
N LEU A 534 8.81 8.12 -13.98
CA LEU A 534 8.80 7.54 -12.65
C LEU A 534 7.74 8.21 -11.78
N ASN A 535 7.03 7.39 -11.01
CA ASN A 535 6.15 7.84 -9.95
C ASN A 535 6.89 7.84 -8.62
N THR A 536 6.41 8.65 -7.68
CA THR A 536 6.91 8.64 -6.30
C THR A 536 5.73 8.53 -5.33
N LEU A 537 5.61 7.40 -4.65
CA LEU A 537 4.63 7.17 -3.61
C LEU A 537 5.21 7.60 -2.26
N SER A 538 4.43 8.33 -1.45
CA SER A 538 4.80 8.68 -0.07
C SER A 538 3.63 8.34 0.86
N PRO A 539 3.88 7.82 2.08
CA PRO A 539 2.81 7.46 3.00
C PRO A 539 1.91 8.64 3.36
N GLY A 540 0.62 8.35 3.55
CA GLY A 540 -0.37 9.36 3.94
C GLY A 540 -0.70 10.40 2.87
N THR A 541 -0.31 10.16 1.62
CA THR A 541 -0.84 10.93 0.47
C THR A 541 -2.19 10.37 0.07
N GLU A 542 -3.06 11.23 -0.47
CA GLU A 542 -4.42 10.87 -0.88
C GLU A 542 -4.82 11.54 -2.20
N ILE A 543 -5.77 10.91 -2.87
CA ILE A 543 -6.57 11.55 -3.92
C ILE A 543 -7.95 11.85 -3.35
N SER A 544 -8.40 13.09 -3.46
CA SER A 544 -9.74 13.53 -3.05
C SER A 544 -10.51 14.03 -4.26
N ILE A 545 -11.76 13.63 -4.38
CA ILE A 545 -12.64 13.98 -5.49
C ILE A 545 -13.86 14.67 -4.90
N GLY A 546 -14.23 15.80 -5.48
CA GLY A 546 -15.51 16.46 -5.25
C GLY A 546 -16.12 16.97 -6.55
N PHE A 547 -17.36 17.45 -6.44
CA PHE A 547 -18.09 18.01 -7.57
C PHE A 547 -18.88 19.26 -7.19
N GLU A 548 -19.14 20.08 -8.20
CA GLU A 548 -20.03 21.23 -8.15
C GLU A 548 -20.95 21.18 -9.37
N MET A 549 -22.26 21.21 -9.16
CA MET A 549 -23.25 21.36 -10.22
C MET A 549 -23.95 22.71 -10.08
N ASP A 550 -23.75 23.60 -11.06
CA ASP A 550 -24.42 24.89 -11.17
C ASP A 550 -25.51 24.79 -12.25
N LEU A 551 -26.76 24.97 -11.83
CA LEU A 551 -27.95 25.01 -12.68
C LEU A 551 -28.58 26.41 -12.62
N PRO A 552 -28.10 27.38 -13.41
CA PRO A 552 -28.74 28.68 -13.51
C PRO A 552 -30.17 28.54 -14.03
N LEU A 553 -31.11 29.33 -13.50
CA LEU A 553 -32.46 29.47 -14.08
C LEU A 553 -32.41 30.36 -15.35
N HIS A 554 -31.46 30.06 -16.23
CA HIS A 554 -31.32 30.57 -17.58
C HIS A 554 -31.82 29.48 -18.52
N LEU A 555 -33.07 29.61 -18.94
CA LEU A 555 -33.85 28.50 -19.44
C LEU A 555 -34.84 28.91 -20.52
N ARG A 556 -35.33 27.91 -21.26
CA ARG A 556 -36.42 28.02 -22.23
C ARG A 556 -37.59 27.21 -21.72
N ILE A 557 -38.78 27.78 -21.80
CA ILE A 557 -40.02 27.14 -21.34
C ILE A 557 -40.95 27.02 -22.55
N GLU A 558 -41.38 25.79 -22.84
CA GLU A 558 -42.29 25.50 -23.94
C GLU A 558 -43.49 24.68 -23.45
N ASP A 559 -44.68 25.17 -23.75
CA ASP A 559 -45.98 24.55 -23.45
C ASP A 559 -46.11 24.03 -22.01
N ALA A 560 -45.53 24.75 -21.07
CA ALA A 560 -45.51 24.35 -19.69
C ALA A 560 -46.89 24.55 -19.05
N VAL A 561 -47.37 23.56 -18.31
CA VAL A 561 -48.71 23.60 -17.72
C VAL A 561 -48.61 23.47 -16.21
N SER A 562 -49.16 24.46 -15.51
CA SER A 562 -49.32 24.44 -14.05
C SER A 562 -50.80 24.51 -13.67
N ARG A 563 -51.15 23.86 -12.55
CA ARG A 563 -52.50 23.83 -12.02
C ARG A 563 -52.51 24.16 -10.54
N ASP A 564 -53.28 25.17 -10.16
CA ASP A 564 -53.49 25.55 -8.78
C ASP A 564 -54.96 25.43 -8.38
N THR A 565 -55.23 25.23 -7.09
CA THR A 565 -56.57 25.01 -6.53
C THR A 565 -56.84 26.00 -5.41
N LEU A 566 -57.87 26.82 -5.59
CA LEU A 566 -58.33 27.78 -4.59
C LEU A 566 -59.72 27.39 -4.06
N ASP A 567 -59.88 27.39 -2.73
CA ASP A 567 -61.18 27.15 -2.11
C ASP A 567 -62.09 28.38 -2.24
N LEU A 568 -63.32 28.18 -2.72
CA LEU A 568 -64.33 29.22 -2.78
C LEU A 568 -65.32 29.11 -1.63
N THR A 569 -65.49 30.21 -0.89
CA THR A 569 -66.44 30.31 0.24
C THR A 569 -67.74 31.06 -0.13
N PHE A 570 -67.95 31.37 -1.41
CA PHE A 570 -69.13 32.13 -1.86
C PHE A 570 -70.44 31.35 -1.77
N SER A 571 -70.38 30.01 -1.78
CA SER A 571 -71.55 29.13 -1.72
C SER A 571 -72.37 29.26 -0.42
N GLU A 572 -71.76 29.73 0.67
CA GLU A 572 -72.46 29.93 1.96
C GLU A 572 -73.30 31.22 2.01
N ASN A 573 -73.07 32.16 1.09
CA ASN A 573 -73.72 33.47 1.05
C ASN A 573 -74.19 33.84 -0.35
N ASN A 574 -74.90 32.94 -1.03
CA ASN A 574 -75.44 33.21 -2.37
C ASN A 574 -76.41 34.41 -2.33
N PRO A 575 -76.12 35.52 -3.04
CA PRO A 575 -76.98 36.70 -3.07
C PRO A 575 -78.40 36.41 -3.57
N LYS A 576 -78.58 35.39 -4.42
CA LYS A 576 -79.89 34.93 -4.90
C LYS A 576 -80.75 34.36 -3.78
N ASP A 577 -80.15 33.71 -2.77
CA ASP A 577 -80.86 33.21 -1.58
C ASP A 577 -81.36 34.36 -0.68
N GLN A 578 -80.77 35.55 -0.82
CA GLN A 578 -81.15 36.78 -0.11
C GLN A 578 -82.07 37.71 -0.93
N GLY A 579 -82.56 37.25 -2.09
CA GLY A 579 -83.49 37.99 -2.95
C GLY A 579 -82.86 39.13 -3.73
N LEU A 580 -81.54 39.14 -3.91
CA LEU A 580 -80.84 40.09 -4.76
C LEU A 580 -80.65 39.49 -6.17
N ASP A 581 -81.19 40.16 -7.19
CA ASP A 581 -80.99 39.76 -8.58
C ASP A 581 -79.77 40.49 -9.16
N ILE A 582 -78.74 39.71 -9.50
CA ILE A 582 -77.50 40.20 -10.09
C ILE A 582 -77.67 40.12 -11.60
N GLU A 583 -77.80 41.27 -12.27
CA GLU A 583 -78.05 41.33 -13.70
C GLU A 583 -76.76 41.23 -14.52
N ARG A 584 -75.67 41.85 -14.05
CA ARG A 584 -74.34 41.73 -14.67
C ARG A 584 -73.23 41.84 -13.64
N VAL A 585 -72.16 41.07 -13.87
CA VAL A 585 -70.89 41.19 -13.16
C VAL A 585 -69.80 41.42 -14.20
N LYS A 586 -69.04 42.52 -14.05
CA LYS A 586 -67.86 42.78 -14.85
C LYS A 586 -66.63 42.88 -13.96
N PHE A 587 -65.57 42.14 -14.29
CA PHE A 587 -64.27 42.29 -13.67
C PHE A 587 -63.41 43.20 -14.53
N LYS A 588 -62.94 44.31 -13.96
CA LYS A 588 -61.89 45.13 -14.55
C LYS A 588 -60.57 44.74 -13.90
N LEU A 589 -59.66 44.19 -14.70
CA LEU A 589 -58.30 43.84 -14.27
C LEU A 589 -57.31 44.80 -14.91
N ARG A 590 -56.33 45.25 -14.14
CA ARG A 590 -55.09 45.84 -14.63
C ARG A 590 -53.95 44.97 -14.11
N THR A 591 -53.20 44.35 -15.00
CA THR A 591 -52.09 43.46 -14.67
C THR A 591 -50.80 44.05 -15.21
N GLU A 592 -49.74 44.05 -14.41
CA GLU A 592 -48.38 44.40 -14.81
C GLU A 592 -47.52 43.14 -14.69
N ASN A 593 -47.06 42.63 -15.83
CA ASN A 593 -46.27 41.41 -15.93
C ASN A 593 -44.82 41.77 -16.25
N ASP A 594 -43.93 41.65 -15.27
CA ASP A 594 -42.47 41.76 -15.47
C ASP A 594 -41.82 40.41 -15.76
N PHE A 595 -42.58 39.31 -15.65
CA PHE A 595 -42.06 37.98 -15.94
C PHE A 595 -41.85 37.84 -17.45
N PRO A 596 -40.71 37.25 -17.87
CA PRO A 596 -40.44 36.97 -19.29
C PRO A 596 -41.19 35.70 -19.76
N LEU A 597 -42.44 35.54 -19.32
CA LEU A 597 -43.32 34.41 -19.58
C LEU A 597 -44.66 34.89 -20.15
N ASP A 598 -45.04 34.31 -21.28
CA ASP A 598 -46.39 34.36 -21.82
C ASP A 598 -47.28 33.51 -20.91
N VAL A 599 -48.33 34.09 -20.34
CA VAL A 599 -49.24 33.38 -19.42
C VAL A 599 -50.65 33.35 -19.99
N ASN A 600 -51.12 32.14 -20.31
CA ASN A 600 -52.49 31.88 -20.71
C ASN A 600 -53.25 31.25 -19.52
N LEU A 601 -54.05 32.07 -18.84
CA LEU A 601 -54.78 31.68 -17.63
C LEU A 601 -56.25 31.33 -17.96
N THR A 602 -56.64 30.11 -17.59
CA THR A 602 -58.04 29.67 -17.59
C THR A 602 -58.48 29.34 -16.17
N ILE A 603 -59.51 30.02 -15.68
CA ILE A 603 -60.13 29.82 -14.38
C ILE A 603 -61.30 28.86 -14.54
N LEU A 604 -61.31 27.74 -13.83
CA LEU A 604 -62.37 26.73 -13.89
C LEU A 604 -63.13 26.74 -12.55
N PHE A 605 -64.44 26.97 -12.58
CA PHE A 605 -65.30 26.87 -11.41
C PHE A 605 -65.81 25.45 -11.28
N SER A 606 -65.60 24.80 -10.13
CA SER A 606 -65.91 23.37 -9.95
C SER A 606 -66.50 23.05 -8.57
N ASP A 607 -67.10 21.86 -8.49
CA ASP A 607 -67.51 21.25 -7.23
C ASP A 607 -66.46 20.22 -6.77
N SER A 608 -65.75 20.55 -5.70
CA SER A 608 -64.73 19.72 -5.04
C SER A 608 -65.19 18.33 -4.63
N LEU A 609 -66.49 18.09 -4.37
CA LEU A 609 -66.98 16.76 -3.98
C LEU A 609 -67.14 15.82 -5.19
N THR A 610 -67.48 16.38 -6.36
CA THR A 610 -67.79 15.60 -7.57
C THR A 610 -66.72 15.73 -8.67
N GLY A 611 -65.85 16.74 -8.58
CA GLY A 611 -64.84 17.09 -9.59
C GLY A 611 -65.44 17.69 -10.87
N PHE A 612 -66.74 18.03 -10.88
CA PHE A 612 -67.41 18.53 -12.06
C PHE A 612 -67.14 20.03 -12.26
N VAL A 613 -66.68 20.42 -13.45
CA VAL A 613 -66.50 21.82 -13.85
C VAL A 613 -67.87 22.38 -14.25
N LEU A 614 -68.32 23.39 -13.51
CA LEU A 614 -69.59 24.09 -13.73
C LEU A 614 -69.49 25.07 -14.89
N ASP A 615 -68.42 25.87 -14.94
CA ASP A 615 -68.10 26.79 -16.03
C ASP A 615 -66.63 27.23 -15.97
N SER A 616 -66.18 28.03 -16.93
CA SER A 616 -64.81 28.56 -17.01
C SER A 616 -64.75 30.00 -17.51
N ILE A 617 -63.71 30.72 -17.08
CA ILE A 617 -63.33 32.03 -17.60
C ILE A 617 -61.93 31.90 -18.17
N LYS A 618 -61.77 32.19 -19.46
CA LYS A 618 -60.46 32.32 -20.10
C LYS A 618 -60.06 33.79 -20.14
N LEU A 619 -58.88 34.11 -19.63
CA LEU A 619 -58.31 35.44 -19.74
C LEU A 619 -57.62 35.65 -21.09
N ASP A 620 -57.48 36.90 -21.48
CA ASP A 620 -56.58 37.27 -22.58
C ASP A 620 -55.14 36.90 -22.23
N LEU A 621 -54.34 36.61 -23.26
CA LEU A 621 -52.93 36.27 -23.10
C LEU A 621 -52.18 37.43 -22.42
N LEU A 622 -51.52 37.14 -21.29
CA LEU A 622 -50.57 38.05 -20.67
C LEU A 622 -49.22 37.79 -21.33
N GLU A 623 -48.82 38.62 -22.29
CA GLU A 623 -47.57 38.40 -23.02
C GLU A 623 -46.35 38.61 -22.11
N ALA A 624 -45.29 37.86 -22.41
CA ALA A 624 -44.00 37.93 -21.77
C ALA A 624 -43.40 39.32 -21.88
N ALA A 625 -42.79 39.79 -20.79
CA ALA A 625 -41.99 41.00 -20.84
C ALA A 625 -40.77 40.79 -21.76
N ALA A 626 -40.44 41.80 -22.57
CA ALA A 626 -39.32 41.72 -23.50
C ALA A 626 -38.00 41.67 -22.74
N VAL A 627 -37.10 40.81 -23.19
CA VAL A 627 -35.77 40.61 -22.58
C VAL A 627 -34.64 41.19 -23.42
N ASP A 628 -33.51 41.46 -22.78
CA ASP A 628 -32.25 41.83 -23.43
C ASP A 628 -31.43 40.61 -23.91
N GLU A 629 -30.20 40.84 -24.38
CA GLU A 629 -29.31 39.79 -24.90
C GLU A 629 -28.89 38.75 -23.85
N ILE A 630 -28.98 39.06 -22.55
CA ILE A 630 -28.67 38.12 -21.46
C ILE A 630 -29.92 37.45 -20.90
N GLY A 631 -31.09 37.71 -21.50
CA GLY A 631 -32.36 37.14 -21.08
C GLY A 631 -33.00 37.84 -19.89
N ARG A 632 -32.58 39.07 -19.54
CA ARG A 632 -33.18 39.86 -18.45
C ARG A 632 -34.29 40.78 -18.98
N THR A 633 -35.43 40.82 -18.29
CA THR A 633 -36.52 41.76 -18.60
C THR A 633 -36.06 43.21 -18.63
N ILE A 634 -36.46 43.94 -19.67
CA ILE A 634 -36.15 45.36 -19.86
C ILE A 634 -37.26 46.25 -19.26
N THR A 635 -38.51 45.93 -19.55
CA THR A 635 -39.70 46.66 -19.08
C THR A 635 -40.91 45.75 -18.93
N PRO A 636 -41.72 45.90 -17.87
CA PRO A 636 -42.97 45.16 -17.70
C PRO A 636 -44.00 45.47 -18.80
N ASN A 637 -44.85 44.49 -19.11
CA ASN A 637 -46.03 44.70 -19.93
C ASN A 637 -47.26 44.99 -19.06
N ILE A 638 -48.07 45.97 -19.46
CA ILE A 638 -49.30 46.34 -18.75
C ILE A 638 -50.52 45.95 -19.58
N TYR A 639 -51.40 45.16 -18.98
CA TYR A 639 -52.65 44.69 -19.57
C TYR A 639 -53.84 45.29 -18.81
N GLU A 640 -54.80 45.86 -19.53
CA GLU A 640 -56.11 46.18 -18.99
C GLU A 640 -57.16 45.29 -19.65
N SER A 641 -57.86 44.46 -18.88
CA SER A 641 -58.95 43.62 -19.38
C SER A 641 -60.26 43.92 -18.66
N LEU A 642 -61.36 43.79 -19.40
CA LEU A 642 -62.71 43.88 -18.88
C LEU A 642 -63.42 42.57 -19.22
N ILE A 643 -63.58 41.72 -18.22
CA ILE A 643 -64.25 40.44 -18.35
C ILE A 643 -65.72 40.66 -17.97
N GLU A 644 -66.62 40.47 -18.92
CA GLU A 644 -68.06 40.46 -18.66
C GLU A 644 -68.50 39.01 -18.47
N MET A 645 -69.05 38.69 -17.30
CA MET A 645 -69.58 37.35 -17.04
C MET A 645 -70.96 37.20 -17.66
N ASP A 646 -71.24 36.03 -18.25
CA ASP A 646 -72.60 35.64 -18.62
C ASP A 646 -73.38 35.05 -17.44
N ASP A 647 -74.68 34.85 -17.63
CA ASP A 647 -75.59 34.32 -16.59
C ASP A 647 -75.15 32.94 -16.06
N GLY A 648 -74.57 32.10 -16.93
CA GLY A 648 -74.08 30.77 -16.57
C GLY A 648 -72.83 30.83 -15.72
N GLN A 649 -71.89 31.71 -16.07
CA GLN A 649 -70.68 31.96 -15.29
C GLN A 649 -71.00 32.60 -13.93
N ILE A 650 -71.97 33.52 -13.87
CA ILE A 650 -72.46 34.11 -12.61
C ILE A 650 -73.11 33.02 -11.74
N ASP A 651 -73.88 32.11 -12.31
CA ASP A 651 -74.40 30.97 -11.55
C ASP A 651 -73.29 30.02 -11.10
N ALA A 652 -72.29 29.78 -11.93
CA ALA A 652 -71.18 28.89 -11.62
C ALA A 652 -70.32 29.39 -10.46
N ILE A 653 -70.00 30.69 -10.38
CA ILE A 653 -69.18 31.24 -9.29
C ILE A 653 -69.85 31.12 -7.91
N PHE A 654 -71.19 31.22 -7.85
CA PHE A 654 -71.93 31.08 -6.59
C PHE A 654 -72.25 29.63 -6.20
N ASN A 655 -72.27 28.71 -7.17
CA ASN A 655 -72.53 27.29 -6.93
C ASN A 655 -71.24 26.46 -6.80
N ALA A 656 -70.11 26.96 -7.29
CA ALA A 656 -68.81 26.35 -7.08
C ALA A 656 -68.37 26.49 -5.63
N ASN A 657 -67.63 25.49 -5.16
CA ASN A 657 -66.92 25.51 -3.88
C ASN A 657 -65.39 25.44 -4.08
N GLN A 658 -64.93 25.33 -5.33
CA GLN A 658 -63.52 25.27 -5.69
C GLN A 658 -63.26 25.95 -7.04
N VAL A 659 -62.13 26.64 -7.15
CA VAL A 659 -61.58 27.19 -8.39
C VAL A 659 -60.29 26.45 -8.73
N LEU A 660 -60.19 26.00 -9.98
CA LEU A 660 -58.94 25.47 -10.54
C LEU A 660 -58.36 26.50 -11.50
N LEU A 661 -57.13 26.93 -11.26
CA LEU A 661 -56.38 27.78 -12.16
C LEU A 661 -55.56 26.89 -13.08
N ASN A 662 -55.86 26.89 -14.37
CA ASN A 662 -55.07 26.20 -15.38
C ASN A 662 -54.22 27.23 -16.12
N ILE A 663 -52.92 27.18 -15.87
CA ILE A 663 -51.93 28.14 -16.35
C ILE A 663 -51.07 27.45 -17.41
N GLN A 664 -51.03 28.01 -18.62
CA GLN A 664 -50.09 27.58 -19.65
C GLN A 664 -49.06 28.69 -19.89
N MET A 665 -47.77 28.31 -19.90
CA MET A 665 -46.65 29.24 -19.97
C MET A 665 -45.69 28.93 -21.14
N ASN A 666 -45.20 29.99 -21.78
CA ASN A 666 -44.08 29.93 -22.72
C ASN A 666 -43.09 31.05 -22.40
N SER A 667 -41.79 30.82 -22.51
CA SER A 667 -40.82 31.91 -22.34
C SER A 667 -40.81 32.85 -23.54
N PHE A 668 -40.41 34.10 -23.32
CA PHE A 668 -40.23 35.10 -24.39
C PHE A 668 -39.40 34.54 -25.55
N GLU A 669 -39.95 34.56 -26.76
CA GLU A 669 -39.31 34.03 -27.98
C GLU A 669 -38.62 32.66 -27.77
N ASN A 670 -39.31 31.74 -27.09
CA ASN A 670 -38.76 30.46 -26.64
C ASN A 670 -38.09 29.61 -27.73
N GLN A 671 -38.23 29.86 -29.03
CA GLN A 671 -37.53 29.14 -30.09
C GLN A 671 -36.09 29.61 -30.31
N ASN A 672 -35.74 30.83 -29.90
CA ASN A 672 -34.47 31.48 -30.25
C ASN A 672 -33.72 32.06 -29.05
N LEU A 673 -34.42 32.34 -27.94
CA LEU A 673 -33.84 33.00 -26.78
C LEU A 673 -34.17 32.24 -25.49
N ALA A 674 -33.16 32.11 -24.63
CA ALA A 674 -33.31 31.66 -23.26
C ALA A 674 -33.46 32.87 -22.33
N ILE A 675 -34.43 32.78 -21.43
CA ILE A 675 -34.75 33.82 -20.44
C ILE A 675 -34.04 33.50 -19.12
N ARG A 676 -33.75 34.52 -18.33
CA ARG A 676 -33.11 34.33 -17.02
C ARG A 676 -34.03 34.86 -15.93
N PHE A 677 -34.25 34.07 -14.89
CA PHE A 677 -35.06 34.48 -13.75
C PHE A 677 -34.26 35.26 -12.72
N TYR A 678 -34.83 36.37 -12.28
CA TYR A 678 -34.28 37.26 -11.27
C TYR A 678 -35.26 37.45 -10.12
N THR A 679 -34.71 37.67 -8.92
CA THR A 679 -35.49 37.87 -7.69
C THR A 679 -36.30 39.17 -7.68
N ASP A 680 -35.95 40.15 -8.51
CA ASP A 680 -36.57 41.48 -8.58
C ASP A 680 -37.76 41.56 -9.54
N TYR A 681 -38.09 40.48 -10.25
CA TYR A 681 -39.26 40.46 -11.12
C TYR A 681 -40.55 40.43 -10.32
N GLU A 682 -41.51 41.26 -10.74
CA GLU A 682 -42.80 41.42 -10.07
C GLU A 682 -43.99 41.18 -11.00
N PHE A 683 -45.04 40.58 -10.44
CA PHE A 683 -46.36 40.50 -11.05
C PHE A 683 -47.36 41.27 -10.20
N VAL A 684 -47.93 42.34 -10.77
CA VAL A 684 -48.89 43.21 -10.06
C VAL A 684 -50.27 43.01 -10.64
N ILE A 685 -51.26 42.73 -9.79
CA ILE A 685 -52.68 42.63 -10.17
C ILE A 685 -53.50 43.65 -9.39
N ASP A 686 -54.17 44.52 -10.13
CA ASP A 686 -55.24 45.39 -9.66
C ASP A 686 -56.59 44.88 -10.20
N ALA A 687 -57.49 44.43 -9.33
CA ALA A 687 -58.82 43.96 -9.72
C ALA A 687 -59.94 44.80 -9.10
N GLY A 688 -60.88 45.22 -9.93
CA GLY A 688 -62.15 45.83 -9.53
C GLY A 688 -63.34 45.07 -10.08
N VAL A 689 -64.43 45.05 -9.33
CA VAL A 689 -65.71 44.45 -9.77
C VAL A 689 -66.73 45.57 -9.97
N ILE A 690 -67.41 45.51 -11.10
CA ILE A 690 -68.56 46.37 -11.41
C ILE A 690 -69.79 45.46 -11.41
N ILE A 691 -70.68 45.68 -10.44
CA ILE A 691 -71.93 44.93 -10.31
C ILE A 691 -73.09 45.83 -10.75
N GLU A 692 -73.93 45.31 -11.64
CA GLU A 692 -75.22 45.90 -11.99
C GLU A 692 -76.32 45.09 -11.28
N LEU A 693 -77.03 45.74 -10.35
CA LEU A 693 -78.12 45.13 -9.61
C LEU A 693 -79.46 45.62 -10.16
N LYS A 694 -80.42 44.70 -10.26
CA LYS A 694 -81.81 45.03 -10.53
C LYS A 694 -82.62 44.89 -9.25
N ILE A 695 -83.08 46.00 -8.71
CA ILE A 695 -83.97 46.01 -7.55
C ILE A 695 -85.39 46.25 -8.06
N GLU A 696 -86.18 45.19 -8.19
CA GLU A 696 -87.64 45.30 -8.37
C GLU A 696 -88.30 45.29 -6.98
N GLN A 697 -89.03 46.36 -6.63
CA GLN A 697 -89.87 46.42 -5.42
C GLN A 697 -91.34 46.51 -5.79
#